data_AF-A0A9P0X3A8-F1
#
_entry.id   AF-A0A9P0X3A8-F1
#
_cell.length_a   1.000
_cell.length_b   1.000
_cell.length_c   1.000
_cell.angle_alpha   90.00
_cell.angle_beta   90.00
_cell.angle_gamma   90.00
#
_symmetry.space_group_name_H-M   'P 1'
#
loop_
_entity.id
_entity.type
_entity.pdbx_description
1 polymer ?
#
loop_
_entity_poly.entity_id
_entity_poly.type
_entity_poly.pdbx_seq_one_letter_code
_entity_poly.pdbx_strand_id
1 'polypeptide(L)'
;MEMQFRQVSFVFLISLTACFAVQFLTNPTSEMSTDDKSMEKSNKTEQSDESGHEIEIDEESKDKKFLDYAMKTVLDPDTVIIKHDDVDTFKVQLEELDKENATLEIFMEEMDKLSLDVCKTSQEALWAYVTDTSNDVKKNKMVQIAAEEDDIKRQYWNIIKRKYKNEIDNNNDLRLKRKLRIIKERGTNVQMPQSKQREEIDLMQRIWSRVTVCAYKSSCDTDDSSLTMNDIITLFKTSNNSEELKYYWKAYRDATGKKVRPIFKDYLLRMNTAAQEEGFKDAGDMWRYNYEDDDFLNTVNRLWTEVKPLYTLLHRYVRAKLEHLYKRDLQKNDGLIPGHILGNLWAQEWQAIYPLVVPYPDVKRDNFTKFTAMSLFDSVDEFYISLGFESAKESYENINEAPTTANCLPSSHDMCDGVNYRIKWCGEKLTDPVAGLSRAARLLGHVQYFRHYSNLPPLFRDGPNPAFHDAISDIVAVQLASPWILNPLGNCEELMINHLLWLALEKIPLMGYAYALDKWRWDVFANSTENLNEHWWNIRIRETMISPPSPRNESDLDPASKYHVVSHVQYITYLISHILEFQILRSLCKAVNHTGPLHECSIYRNKEAGKLLSKGMSLGASEDWRSVLEAMTGETELSTEGILEYFAPLQSFLTNETLKFERANEDLDKSAPIIVGIIVIVLTGLMLLLYCIKKRDKLRKLLSICGLSKNGSLDIVTNELCNNKSNEVHGISEDKV
;
A
#
# COMPACT_ATOMS: atom_id res chain seq x y z
N MET A 1 34.03 19.46 31.89
CA MET A 1 33.94 17.99 31.74
C MET A 1 33.00 17.41 32.79
N GLU A 2 31.82 18.01 32.99
CA GLU A 2 30.93 17.67 34.12
C GLU A 2 29.44 17.79 33.71
N MET A 3 29.16 17.63 32.41
CA MET A 3 27.85 17.88 31.81
C MET A 3 27.24 16.65 31.10
N GLN A 4 28.03 15.58 30.89
CA GLN A 4 27.52 14.30 30.33
C GLN A 4 26.84 13.41 31.39
N PHE A 5 27.08 13.63 32.69
CA PHE A 5 26.60 12.74 33.76
C PHE A 5 25.10 12.83 34.08
N ARG A 6 24.31 13.66 33.37
CA ARG A 6 22.84 13.76 33.54
C ARG A 6 22.02 13.04 32.47
N GLN A 7 22.63 12.46 31.43
CA GLN A 7 21.89 11.65 30.43
C GLN A 7 21.63 10.20 30.89
N VAL A 8 22.23 9.74 31.99
CA VAL A 8 22.28 8.32 32.37
C VAL A 8 21.10 7.88 33.27
N SER A 9 20.39 8.82 33.89
CA SER A 9 19.51 8.54 35.04
C SER A 9 18.06 8.11 34.73
N PHE A 10 17.74 7.61 33.53
CA PHE A 10 16.37 7.18 33.18
C PHE A 10 16.24 5.80 32.49
N VAL A 11 17.35 5.08 32.27
CA VAL A 11 17.34 3.75 31.61
C VAL A 11 16.98 2.61 32.60
N PHE A 12 16.82 2.91 33.89
CA PHE A 12 16.96 1.93 34.98
C PHE A 12 15.66 1.28 35.53
N LEU A 13 14.49 1.47 34.89
CA LEU A 13 13.19 1.09 35.49
C LEU A 13 12.42 -0.07 34.85
N ILE A 14 12.88 -0.66 33.74
CA ILE A 14 12.12 -1.71 33.01
C ILE A 14 12.76 -3.11 33.11
N SER A 15 14.02 -3.22 33.57
CA SER A 15 14.77 -4.49 33.56
C SER A 15 15.22 -4.96 34.95
N LEU A 16 14.31 -5.57 35.74
CA LEU A 16 14.67 -6.72 36.63
C LEU A 16 13.44 -7.45 37.19
N THR A 17 13.13 -8.64 36.64
CA THR A 17 12.56 -9.85 37.29
C THR A 17 12.10 -10.83 36.19
N ALA A 18 12.41 -12.12 36.22
CA ALA A 18 13.36 -12.85 37.06
C ALA A 18 14.09 -13.89 36.20
N CYS A 19 15.29 -14.30 36.62
CA CYS A 19 16.04 -15.36 35.96
C CYS A 19 16.44 -16.42 36.99
N PHE A 20 16.04 -17.67 36.74
CA PHE A 20 16.62 -18.85 37.35
C PHE A 20 16.88 -19.87 36.25
N ALA A 21 18.07 -20.44 36.23
CA ALA A 21 18.57 -21.24 35.11
C ALA A 21 18.46 -22.74 35.36
N VAL A 22 18.14 -23.48 34.30
CA VAL A 22 18.50 -24.90 34.11
C VAL A 22 19.03 -25.05 32.68
N GLN A 23 19.95 -25.99 32.44
CA GLN A 23 20.75 -26.05 31.23
C GLN A 23 20.28 -27.10 30.20
N PHE A 24 20.61 -26.80 28.93
CA PHE A 24 21.04 -27.71 27.85
C PHE A 24 20.04 -28.59 27.05
N LEU A 25 20.28 -28.51 25.73
CA LEU A 25 20.37 -29.57 24.70
C LEU A 25 19.17 -29.92 23.79
N THR A 26 19.58 -30.26 22.57
CA THR A 26 18.89 -31.03 21.50
C THR A 26 17.58 -30.52 20.88
N ASN A 27 17.73 -30.01 19.65
CA ASN A 27 16.88 -30.38 18.51
C ASN A 27 16.86 -31.93 18.37
N PRO A 28 15.80 -32.62 17.90
CA PRO A 28 15.37 -32.44 16.50
C PRO A 28 13.89 -32.75 16.11
N THR A 29 13.55 -32.36 14.87
CA THR A 29 12.61 -33.01 13.92
C THR A 29 11.09 -33.05 14.20
N SER A 30 10.38 -33.24 13.08
CA SER A 30 8.93 -33.40 12.93
C SER A 30 8.40 -34.75 13.39
N GLU A 31 7.10 -34.82 13.69
CA GLU A 31 6.23 -35.80 13.04
C GLU A 31 4.75 -35.36 13.01
N MET A 32 3.92 -36.11 12.29
CA MET A 32 2.53 -35.77 11.97
C MET A 32 1.66 -37.02 12.07
N SER A 33 0.81 -37.10 13.10
CA SER A 33 -0.31 -38.05 13.10
C SER A 33 -1.48 -37.57 13.96
N THR A 34 -2.67 -37.82 13.45
CA THR A 34 -3.92 -37.93 14.22
C THR A 34 -3.79 -38.90 15.39
N ASP A 35 -4.58 -38.69 16.45
CA ASP A 35 -5.44 -39.78 16.89
C ASP A 35 -6.72 -39.26 17.55
N ASP A 36 -7.76 -40.07 17.45
CA ASP A 36 -9.14 -39.78 17.85
C ASP A 36 -9.49 -40.57 19.12
N LYS A 37 -10.29 -39.99 20.04
CA LYS A 37 -11.44 -40.67 20.70
C LYS A 37 -12.01 -39.98 21.95
N SER A 38 -13.35 -39.88 21.91
CA SER A 38 -14.30 -40.22 23.01
C SER A 38 -14.35 -39.32 24.26
N MET A 39 -15.46 -39.19 25.00
CA MET A 39 -16.86 -39.60 24.75
C MET A 39 -17.78 -38.85 25.75
N GLU A 40 -18.97 -38.37 25.33
CA GLU A 40 -20.29 -38.96 25.69
C GLU A 40 -21.48 -38.18 25.10
N LYS A 41 -22.70 -38.72 25.22
CA LYS A 41 -23.94 -38.23 24.56
C LYS A 41 -25.16 -38.24 25.48
N SER A 42 -26.07 -37.28 25.28
CA SER A 42 -27.52 -37.46 25.42
C SER A 42 -28.23 -36.48 24.45
N ASN A 43 -28.96 -36.93 23.42
CA ASN A 43 -30.33 -37.49 23.44
C ASN A 43 -31.41 -36.44 23.80
N LYS A 44 -32.60 -36.38 23.19
CA LYS A 44 -33.25 -37.13 22.07
C LYS A 44 -34.48 -36.31 21.60
N THR A 45 -35.03 -36.35 20.37
CA THR A 45 -34.63 -36.95 19.07
C THR A 45 -35.07 -35.97 17.95
N GLU A 46 -35.93 -36.17 16.93
CA GLU A 46 -36.66 -37.27 16.22
C GLU A 46 -36.89 -36.73 14.78
N GLN A 47 -36.44 -37.40 13.71
CA GLN A 47 -37.22 -38.17 12.70
C GLN A 47 -38.26 -37.38 11.85
N SER A 48 -38.42 -37.61 10.54
CA SER A 48 -38.03 -38.76 9.69
C SER A 48 -37.79 -38.41 8.20
N ASP A 49 -36.92 -39.18 7.52
CA ASP A 49 -37.07 -39.93 6.25
C ASP A 49 -37.93 -39.32 5.09
N GLU A 50 -37.66 -39.46 3.77
CA GLU A 50 -36.57 -40.08 2.98
C GLU A 50 -36.75 -39.71 1.46
N SER A 51 -35.87 -40.24 0.60
CA SER A 51 -35.99 -40.37 -0.87
C SER A 51 -35.64 -39.17 -1.77
N GLY A 52 -35.15 -39.48 -2.99
CA GLY A 52 -34.76 -38.50 -3.99
C GLY A 52 -35.18 -38.87 -5.41
N HIS A 53 -35.59 -37.86 -6.17
CA HIS A 53 -35.71 -37.90 -7.63
C HIS A 53 -35.48 -36.48 -8.18
N GLU A 54 -34.88 -36.40 -9.36
CA GLU A 54 -34.41 -35.15 -9.96
C GLU A 54 -35.55 -34.38 -10.63
N ILE A 55 -35.72 -33.10 -10.29
CA ILE A 55 -36.42 -32.09 -11.12
C ILE A 55 -35.67 -30.76 -10.98
N GLU A 56 -35.23 -30.19 -12.11
CA GLU A 56 -34.57 -28.88 -12.16
C GLU A 56 -35.57 -27.74 -11.86
N ILE A 57 -35.36 -26.96 -10.79
CA ILE A 57 -36.13 -25.72 -10.53
C ILE A 57 -35.22 -24.58 -10.03
N ASP A 58 -34.63 -23.87 -10.99
CA ASP A 58 -34.57 -22.39 -11.04
C ASP A 58 -34.36 -21.62 -9.71
N GLU A 59 -33.14 -21.63 -9.18
CA GLU A 59 -32.72 -20.66 -8.15
C GLU A 59 -32.50 -19.24 -8.72
N GLU A 60 -32.32 -19.08 -10.04
CA GLU A 60 -32.17 -17.78 -10.69
C GLU A 60 -33.42 -16.89 -10.47
N SER A 61 -34.59 -17.52 -10.28
CA SER A 61 -35.85 -16.86 -9.92
C SER A 61 -35.86 -16.17 -8.55
N LYS A 62 -35.06 -16.62 -7.56
CA LYS A 62 -34.97 -15.98 -6.24
C LYS A 62 -34.16 -14.69 -6.33
N ASP A 63 -32.98 -14.74 -6.92
CA ASP A 63 -32.11 -13.57 -7.07
C ASP A 63 -32.73 -12.54 -8.03
N LYS A 64 -33.43 -12.97 -9.09
CA LYS A 64 -34.25 -12.06 -9.90
C LYS A 64 -35.37 -11.40 -9.11
N LYS A 65 -36.07 -12.12 -8.22
CA LYS A 65 -37.08 -11.51 -7.33
C LYS A 65 -36.45 -10.55 -6.32
N PHE A 66 -35.26 -10.86 -5.80
CA PHE A 66 -34.55 -9.98 -4.89
C PHE A 66 -34.05 -8.71 -5.59
N LEU A 67 -33.56 -8.82 -6.84
CA LEU A 67 -33.25 -7.67 -7.69
C LEU A 67 -34.50 -6.86 -8.05
N ASP A 68 -35.59 -7.48 -8.51
CA ASP A 68 -36.82 -6.75 -8.89
C ASP A 68 -37.48 -6.06 -7.68
N TYR A 69 -37.38 -6.66 -6.48
CA TYR A 69 -37.81 -6.04 -5.23
C TYR A 69 -36.87 -4.90 -4.81
N ALA A 70 -35.55 -5.08 -4.83
CA ALA A 70 -34.59 -4.03 -4.50
C ALA A 70 -34.64 -2.85 -5.50
N MET A 71 -34.77 -3.14 -6.80
CA MET A 71 -34.93 -2.11 -7.84
C MET A 71 -36.26 -1.37 -7.68
N LYS A 72 -37.36 -2.03 -7.28
CA LYS A 72 -38.58 -1.33 -6.87
C LYS A 72 -38.33 -0.45 -5.65
N THR A 73 -37.76 -0.97 -4.56
CA THR A 73 -37.49 -0.19 -3.34
C THR A 73 -36.56 1.01 -3.56
N VAL A 74 -35.76 1.02 -4.64
CA VAL A 74 -34.86 2.13 -5.02
C VAL A 74 -35.46 3.07 -6.09
N LEU A 75 -36.50 2.64 -6.83
CA LEU A 75 -37.08 3.39 -7.97
C LEU A 75 -38.58 3.72 -7.82
N ASP A 76 -39.25 3.19 -6.81
CA ASP A 76 -40.65 3.48 -6.47
C ASP A 76 -40.71 4.50 -5.31
N PRO A 77 -41.12 5.75 -5.57
CA PRO A 77 -41.10 6.83 -4.58
C PRO A 77 -42.12 6.65 -3.45
N ASP A 78 -43.09 5.72 -3.59
CA ASP A 78 -44.07 5.41 -2.57
C ASP A 78 -43.67 4.22 -1.67
N THR A 79 -42.44 3.66 -1.85
CA THR A 79 -41.97 2.57 -0.97
C THR A 79 -41.75 3.08 0.44
N VAL A 80 -42.52 2.54 1.40
CA VAL A 80 -42.66 3.06 2.78
C VAL A 80 -41.31 3.36 3.45
N ILE A 81 -40.98 4.66 3.50
CA ILE A 81 -39.86 5.19 4.27
C ILE A 81 -40.08 4.88 5.74
N ILE A 82 -39.15 4.15 6.36
CA ILE A 82 -39.04 4.11 7.81
C ILE A 82 -38.59 5.51 8.23
N LYS A 83 -39.51 6.31 8.77
CA LYS A 83 -39.18 7.63 9.30
C LYS A 83 -38.12 7.49 10.39
N HIS A 84 -36.97 8.09 10.13
CA HIS A 84 -35.90 8.31 11.09
C HIS A 84 -35.75 9.82 11.19
N ASP A 85 -36.17 10.37 12.33
CA ASP A 85 -36.57 11.77 12.44
C ASP A 85 -35.44 12.75 12.07
N ASP A 86 -34.18 12.39 12.31
CA ASP A 86 -32.99 13.21 11.99
C ASP A 86 -32.85 13.49 10.47
N VAL A 87 -33.05 12.47 9.64
CA VAL A 87 -32.87 12.48 8.17
C VAL A 87 -33.89 13.39 7.49
N ASP A 88 -35.16 13.25 7.87
CA ASP A 88 -36.23 14.13 7.37
C ASP A 88 -36.06 15.56 7.92
N THR A 89 -35.53 15.72 9.13
CA THR A 89 -35.27 17.04 9.74
C THR A 89 -34.19 17.83 9.00
N PHE A 90 -33.05 17.22 8.63
CA PHE A 90 -32.00 17.94 7.90
C PHE A 90 -32.47 18.47 6.54
N LYS A 91 -33.32 17.72 5.83
CA LYS A 91 -33.94 18.19 4.57
C LYS A 91 -34.89 19.37 4.81
N VAL A 92 -35.71 19.34 5.86
CA VAL A 92 -36.60 20.45 6.23
C VAL A 92 -35.80 21.70 6.58
N GLN A 93 -34.73 21.58 7.37
CA GLN A 93 -33.84 22.69 7.71
C GLN A 93 -33.17 23.29 6.47
N LEU A 94 -32.65 22.45 5.56
CA LEU A 94 -32.09 22.89 4.28
C LEU A 94 -33.13 23.62 3.40
N GLU A 95 -34.37 23.11 3.36
CA GLU A 95 -35.48 23.77 2.67
C GLU A 95 -35.86 25.11 3.31
N GLU A 96 -35.79 25.25 4.63
CA GLU A 96 -36.04 26.52 5.34
C GLU A 96 -34.95 27.56 5.00
N LEU A 97 -33.68 27.15 4.96
CA LEU A 97 -32.56 28.01 4.51
C LEU A 97 -32.69 28.44 3.02
N ASP A 98 -33.28 27.60 2.16
CA ASP A 98 -33.59 27.99 0.78
C ASP A 98 -34.87 28.84 0.66
N LYS A 99 -35.78 28.81 1.64
CA LYS A 99 -36.96 29.70 1.68
C LYS A 99 -36.66 31.07 2.30
N GLU A 100 -35.69 31.15 3.22
CA GLU A 100 -35.34 32.41 3.88
C GLU A 100 -34.66 33.42 2.95
N ASN A 101 -34.94 34.71 3.13
CA ASN A 101 -34.37 35.81 2.36
C ASN A 101 -33.31 36.56 3.20
N ALA A 102 -32.26 35.84 3.56
CA ALA A 102 -31.10 36.33 4.30
C ALA A 102 -30.02 36.95 3.38
N THR A 103 -28.95 37.50 3.96
CA THR A 103 -27.71 37.81 3.23
C THR A 103 -26.84 36.56 3.09
N LEU A 104 -25.86 36.58 2.18
CA LEU A 104 -24.87 35.50 2.04
C LEU A 104 -24.09 35.23 3.33
N GLU A 105 -23.85 36.25 4.16
CA GLU A 105 -23.15 36.11 5.45
C GLU A 105 -23.98 35.31 6.46
N ILE A 106 -25.25 35.70 6.68
CA ILE A 106 -26.18 34.99 7.57
C ILE A 106 -26.42 33.56 7.07
N PHE A 107 -26.61 33.38 5.76
CA PHE A 107 -26.74 32.05 5.16
C PHE A 107 -25.51 31.16 5.45
N MET A 108 -24.30 31.71 5.40
CA MET A 108 -23.06 30.98 5.72
C MET A 108 -22.98 30.60 7.21
N GLU A 109 -23.50 31.43 8.11
CA GLU A 109 -23.55 31.11 9.56
C GLU A 109 -24.54 29.98 9.86
N GLU A 110 -25.76 30.03 9.32
CA GLU A 110 -26.75 28.96 9.53
C GLU A 110 -26.36 27.66 8.81
N MET A 111 -25.75 27.76 7.61
CA MET A 111 -25.17 26.62 6.90
C MET A 111 -24.01 25.98 7.67
N ASP A 112 -23.17 26.75 8.38
CA ASP A 112 -22.13 26.19 9.25
C ASP A 112 -22.76 25.45 10.46
N LYS A 113 -23.86 25.96 11.05
CA LYS A 113 -24.58 25.24 12.12
C LYS A 113 -25.16 23.92 11.63
N LEU A 114 -25.91 23.93 10.53
CA LEU A 114 -26.48 22.71 9.94
C LEU A 114 -25.37 21.73 9.51
N SER A 115 -24.25 22.23 8.98
CA SER A 115 -23.08 21.40 8.67
C SER A 115 -22.52 20.69 9.90
N LEU A 116 -22.51 21.32 11.09
CA LEU A 116 -22.04 20.67 12.32
C LEU A 116 -22.94 19.52 12.76
N ASP A 117 -24.26 19.71 12.71
CA ASP A 117 -25.19 18.70 13.20
C ASP A 117 -25.27 17.49 12.24
N VAL A 118 -25.26 17.74 10.93
CA VAL A 118 -25.09 16.69 9.90
C VAL A 118 -23.76 15.94 10.10
N CYS A 119 -22.66 16.66 10.33
CA CYS A 119 -21.33 16.07 10.55
C CYS A 119 -21.30 15.16 11.79
N LYS A 120 -21.86 15.58 12.93
CA LYS A 120 -21.98 14.74 14.14
C LYS A 120 -22.75 13.45 13.85
N THR A 121 -23.94 13.55 13.26
CA THR A 121 -24.79 12.38 12.95
C THR A 121 -24.13 11.43 11.95
N SER A 122 -23.38 11.96 10.98
CA SER A 122 -22.57 11.20 10.03
C SER A 122 -21.43 10.45 10.73
N GLN A 123 -20.65 11.14 11.57
CA GLN A 123 -19.53 10.54 12.29
C GLN A 123 -19.98 9.55 13.38
N GLU A 124 -21.13 9.76 14.02
CA GLU A 124 -21.73 8.77 14.93
C GLU A 124 -22.17 7.50 14.18
N ALA A 125 -22.81 7.63 13.02
CA ALA A 125 -23.18 6.49 12.18
C ALA A 125 -21.95 5.75 11.63
N LEU A 126 -20.91 6.50 11.22
CA LEU A 126 -19.62 5.94 10.81
C LEU A 126 -18.95 5.19 11.96
N TRP A 127 -18.82 5.80 13.14
CA TRP A 127 -18.22 5.19 14.33
C TRP A 127 -18.96 3.91 14.74
N ALA A 128 -20.30 3.94 14.75
CA ALA A 128 -21.12 2.79 15.05
C ALA A 128 -20.88 1.62 14.07
N TYR A 129 -20.69 1.91 12.78
CA TYR A 129 -20.36 0.89 11.78
C TYR A 129 -18.90 0.41 11.86
N VAL A 130 -17.89 1.30 11.96
CA VAL A 130 -16.49 0.85 11.95
C VAL A 130 -16.11 0.06 13.20
N THR A 131 -16.84 0.21 14.31
CA THR A 131 -16.71 -0.62 15.52
C THR A 131 -17.46 -1.96 15.45
N ASP A 132 -18.35 -2.14 14.46
CA ASP A 132 -19.14 -3.35 14.23
C ASP A 132 -19.32 -3.61 12.72
N THR A 133 -18.18 -3.84 12.05
CA THR A 133 -18.09 -3.93 10.56
C THR A 133 -18.95 -5.05 9.94
N SER A 134 -19.38 -6.00 10.78
CA SER A 134 -20.25 -7.15 10.48
C SER A 134 -21.73 -6.80 10.32
N ASN A 135 -22.13 -5.60 10.73
CA ASN A 135 -23.54 -5.25 10.90
C ASN A 135 -24.07 -4.45 9.70
N ASP A 136 -24.71 -5.15 8.75
CA ASP A 136 -25.26 -4.51 7.54
C ASP A 136 -26.34 -3.46 7.85
N VAL A 137 -27.05 -3.51 9.00
CA VAL A 137 -28.01 -2.46 9.38
C VAL A 137 -27.28 -1.15 9.69
N LYS A 138 -26.20 -1.22 10.50
CA LYS A 138 -25.36 -0.05 10.79
C LYS A 138 -24.64 0.48 9.54
N LYS A 139 -24.15 -0.43 8.69
CA LYS A 139 -23.53 -0.10 7.40
C LYS A 139 -24.49 0.65 6.49
N ASN A 140 -25.72 0.17 6.34
CA ASN A 140 -26.72 0.81 5.49
C ASN A 140 -27.12 2.18 6.05
N LYS A 141 -27.28 2.32 7.38
CA LYS A 141 -27.50 3.64 8.02
C LYS A 141 -26.33 4.61 7.77
N MET A 142 -25.08 4.15 7.90
CA MET A 142 -23.88 4.95 7.61
C MET A 142 -23.85 5.42 6.14
N VAL A 143 -24.06 4.50 5.19
CA VAL A 143 -24.05 4.81 3.76
C VAL A 143 -25.20 5.76 3.38
N GLN A 144 -26.38 5.60 3.98
CA GLN A 144 -27.52 6.50 3.78
C GLN A 144 -27.21 7.93 4.25
N ILE A 145 -26.67 8.08 5.47
CA ILE A 145 -26.37 9.41 6.03
C ILE A 145 -25.22 10.09 5.27
N ALA A 146 -24.17 9.35 4.88
CA ALA A 146 -23.10 9.90 4.05
C ALA A 146 -23.60 10.37 2.67
N ALA A 147 -24.54 9.63 2.05
CA ALA A 147 -25.14 10.02 0.77
C ALA A 147 -26.07 11.25 0.88
N GLU A 148 -26.68 11.48 2.05
CA GLU A 148 -27.46 12.67 2.37
C GLU A 148 -26.58 13.87 2.71
N GLU A 149 -25.53 13.68 3.52
CA GLU A 149 -24.53 14.71 3.82
C GLU A 149 -23.91 15.28 2.53
N ASP A 150 -23.58 14.41 1.57
CA ASP A 150 -23.15 14.81 0.24
C ASP A 150 -24.20 15.63 -0.52
N ASP A 151 -25.49 15.26 -0.47
CA ASP A 151 -26.52 16.03 -1.15
C ASP A 151 -26.74 17.39 -0.51
N ILE A 152 -26.73 17.47 0.82
CA ILE A 152 -26.81 18.73 1.56
C ILE A 152 -25.65 19.66 1.16
N LYS A 153 -24.41 19.15 1.10
CA LYS A 153 -23.24 19.90 0.61
C LYS A 153 -23.42 20.37 -0.84
N ARG A 154 -23.96 19.52 -1.72
CA ARG A 154 -24.26 19.84 -3.13
C ARG A 154 -25.31 20.94 -3.25
N GLN A 155 -26.35 20.88 -2.43
CA GLN A 155 -27.45 21.83 -2.43
C GLN A 155 -27.04 23.19 -1.86
N TYR A 156 -26.15 23.27 -0.87
CA TYR A 156 -25.54 24.55 -0.46
C TYR A 156 -24.91 25.27 -1.65
N TRP A 157 -24.11 24.57 -2.46
CA TRP A 157 -23.50 25.17 -3.66
C TRP A 157 -24.53 25.61 -4.70
N ASN A 158 -25.62 24.85 -4.89
CA ASN A 158 -26.73 25.24 -5.77
C ASN A 158 -27.47 26.50 -5.28
N ILE A 159 -27.74 26.61 -3.97
CA ILE A 159 -28.38 27.78 -3.35
C ILE A 159 -27.48 29.00 -3.51
N ILE A 160 -26.18 28.85 -3.23
CA ILE A 160 -25.16 29.91 -3.40
C ILE A 160 -25.09 30.41 -4.85
N LYS A 161 -25.01 29.50 -5.83
CA LYS A 161 -25.02 29.84 -7.26
C LYS A 161 -26.31 30.54 -7.71
N ARG A 162 -27.47 30.21 -7.12
CA ARG A 162 -28.79 30.73 -7.51
C ARG A 162 -29.16 32.05 -6.83
N LYS A 163 -29.04 32.14 -5.49
CA LYS A 163 -29.44 33.32 -4.72
C LYS A 163 -28.35 34.40 -4.72
N TYR A 164 -27.15 34.02 -4.31
CA TYR A 164 -26.17 34.97 -3.80
C TYR A 164 -25.12 35.43 -4.83
N LYS A 165 -25.27 35.05 -6.10
CA LYS A 165 -24.32 35.41 -7.18
C LYS A 165 -23.96 36.90 -7.19
N ASN A 166 -24.96 37.79 -7.09
CA ASN A 166 -24.72 39.23 -7.11
C ASN A 166 -23.95 39.73 -5.87
N GLU A 167 -24.07 39.05 -4.72
CA GLU A 167 -23.25 39.35 -3.53
C GLU A 167 -21.82 38.84 -3.73
N ILE A 168 -21.64 37.61 -4.24
CA ILE A 168 -20.34 37.00 -4.54
C ILE A 168 -19.53 37.88 -5.51
N ASP A 169 -20.14 38.29 -6.63
CA ASP A 169 -19.50 39.06 -7.70
C ASP A 169 -19.05 40.46 -7.23
N ASN A 170 -19.61 40.99 -6.13
CA ASN A 170 -19.29 42.31 -5.57
C ASN A 170 -18.52 42.27 -4.24
N ASN A 171 -18.35 41.12 -3.60
CA ASN A 171 -17.71 41.04 -2.28
C ASN A 171 -16.17 41.03 -2.39
N ASN A 172 -15.51 41.65 -1.41
CA ASN A 172 -14.04 41.73 -1.31
C ASN A 172 -13.45 41.11 -0.04
N ASP A 173 -14.27 40.57 0.87
CA ASP A 173 -13.77 39.77 1.98
C ASP A 173 -13.04 38.51 1.48
N LEU A 174 -11.79 38.35 1.92
CA LEU A 174 -10.95 37.20 1.62
C LEU A 174 -11.44 35.94 2.35
N ARG A 175 -12.02 36.08 3.55
CA ARG A 175 -12.47 34.95 4.37
C ARG A 175 -13.71 34.28 3.76
N LEU A 176 -14.67 35.08 3.30
CA LEU A 176 -15.81 34.60 2.51
C LEU A 176 -15.36 34.02 1.16
N LYS A 177 -14.36 34.62 0.49
CA LYS A 177 -13.78 34.04 -0.73
C LYS A 177 -13.14 32.67 -0.48
N ARG A 178 -12.45 32.45 0.65
CA ARG A 178 -11.94 31.11 1.05
C ARG A 178 -13.09 30.14 1.39
N LYS A 179 -14.13 30.56 2.14
CA LYS A 179 -15.34 29.73 2.34
C LYS A 179 -15.97 29.30 1.01
N LEU A 180 -16.22 30.25 0.10
CA LEU A 180 -16.81 29.99 -1.22
C LEU A 180 -15.91 29.08 -2.08
N ARG A 181 -14.59 29.25 -2.01
CA ARG A 181 -13.62 28.35 -2.67
C ARG A 181 -13.74 26.93 -2.15
N ILE A 182 -13.76 26.72 -0.83
CA ILE A 182 -13.89 25.39 -0.21
C ILE A 182 -15.27 24.77 -0.52
N ILE A 183 -16.35 25.55 -0.61
CA ILE A 183 -17.66 25.03 -1.04
C ILE A 183 -17.65 24.64 -2.53
N LYS A 184 -16.96 25.39 -3.40
CA LYS A 184 -16.72 24.98 -4.79
C LYS A 184 -15.74 23.79 -4.89
N GLU A 185 -14.88 23.58 -3.91
CA GLU A 185 -13.93 22.47 -3.89
C GLU A 185 -14.54 21.15 -3.42
N ARG A 186 -15.37 21.21 -2.37
CA ARG A 186 -15.82 20.24 -1.32
C ARG A 186 -15.94 18.72 -1.63
N GLY A 187 -15.07 18.17 -2.45
CA GLY A 187 -15.11 16.83 -3.00
C GLY A 187 -15.81 16.80 -4.36
N THR A 188 -15.12 16.30 -5.39
CA THR A 188 -15.72 16.03 -6.70
C THR A 188 -16.94 15.11 -6.61
N ASN A 189 -16.93 14.17 -5.66
CA ASN A 189 -18.06 13.30 -5.34
C ASN A 189 -19.34 14.07 -4.97
N VAL A 190 -19.23 15.24 -4.32
CA VAL A 190 -20.36 16.10 -3.94
C VAL A 190 -20.97 16.78 -5.17
N GLN A 191 -20.16 17.12 -6.18
CA GLN A 191 -20.64 17.77 -7.40
C GLN A 191 -21.29 16.81 -8.40
N MET A 192 -21.12 15.49 -8.24
CA MET A 192 -21.81 14.50 -9.07
C MET A 192 -23.32 14.48 -8.77
N PRO A 193 -24.20 14.63 -9.79
CA PRO A 193 -25.64 14.39 -9.63
C PRO A 193 -25.91 12.95 -9.14
N GLN A 194 -26.93 12.79 -8.27
CA GLN A 194 -27.30 11.47 -7.76
C GLN A 194 -27.95 10.59 -8.84
N SER A 195 -27.15 9.67 -9.38
CA SER A 195 -27.50 8.27 -9.68
C SER A 195 -26.29 7.62 -10.34
N LYS A 196 -26.18 7.77 -11.66
CA LYS A 196 -25.27 6.97 -12.51
C LYS A 196 -23.79 7.06 -12.13
N GLN A 197 -23.22 8.25 -11.91
CA GLN A 197 -21.82 8.37 -11.49
C GLN A 197 -21.54 7.64 -10.16
N ARG A 198 -22.50 7.68 -9.21
CA ARG A 198 -22.39 6.97 -7.93
C ARG A 198 -22.57 5.46 -8.11
N GLU A 199 -23.54 5.03 -8.91
CA GLU A 199 -23.74 3.62 -9.31
C GLU A 199 -22.48 3.03 -9.98
N GLU A 200 -21.79 3.80 -10.83
CA GLU A 200 -20.56 3.38 -11.50
C GLU A 200 -19.41 3.21 -10.53
N ILE A 201 -19.17 4.21 -9.68
CA ILE A 201 -18.11 4.17 -8.65
C ILE A 201 -18.37 3.01 -7.67
N ASP A 202 -19.61 2.85 -7.20
CA ASP A 202 -20.02 1.71 -6.36
C ASP A 202 -19.84 0.36 -7.10
N LEU A 203 -20.29 0.23 -8.35
CA LEU A 203 -20.12 -1.01 -9.11
C LEU A 203 -18.64 -1.37 -9.32
N MET A 204 -17.78 -0.39 -9.62
CA MET A 204 -16.34 -0.57 -9.72
C MET A 204 -15.73 -0.99 -8.36
N GLN A 205 -16.17 -0.38 -7.26
CA GLN A 205 -15.76 -0.78 -5.90
C GLN A 205 -16.26 -2.17 -5.50
N ARG A 206 -17.48 -2.57 -5.90
CA ARG A 206 -18.01 -3.93 -5.68
C ARG A 206 -17.20 -4.97 -6.43
N ILE A 207 -16.86 -4.72 -7.69
CA ILE A 207 -16.00 -5.60 -8.50
C ILE A 207 -14.61 -5.74 -7.88
N TRP A 208 -14.05 -4.64 -7.37
CA TRP A 208 -12.74 -4.63 -6.73
C TRP A 208 -12.72 -5.32 -5.36
N SER A 209 -13.72 -5.09 -4.51
CA SER A 209 -13.80 -5.63 -3.15
C SER A 209 -14.26 -7.09 -3.07
N ARG A 210 -15.11 -7.54 -4.00
CA ARG A 210 -15.59 -8.94 -4.08
C ARG A 210 -14.73 -9.81 -4.99
N VAL A 211 -13.46 -9.45 -5.20
CA VAL A 211 -12.53 -10.22 -6.03
C VAL A 211 -12.12 -11.53 -5.35
N THR A 212 -12.41 -12.64 -6.03
CA THR A 212 -11.82 -13.95 -5.77
C THR A 212 -10.98 -14.40 -6.97
N VAL A 213 -9.94 -15.18 -6.71
CA VAL A 213 -9.01 -15.73 -7.71
C VAL A 213 -8.70 -17.17 -7.32
N CYS A 214 -8.70 -18.11 -8.27
CA CYS A 214 -8.37 -19.52 -7.96
C CYS A 214 -6.92 -19.66 -7.48
N ALA A 215 -6.63 -20.68 -6.67
CA ALA A 215 -5.30 -20.98 -6.19
C ALA A 215 -4.38 -21.45 -7.33
N TYR A 216 -3.11 -21.04 -7.27
CA TYR A 216 -2.10 -21.38 -8.26
C TYR A 216 -1.93 -22.90 -8.41
N LYS A 217 -2.13 -23.40 -9.64
CA LYS A 217 -2.15 -24.84 -10.02
C LYS A 217 -3.33 -25.67 -9.50
N SER A 218 -4.35 -25.08 -8.90
CA SER A 218 -5.64 -25.75 -8.70
C SER A 218 -6.48 -25.70 -9.99
N SER A 219 -7.41 -26.65 -10.16
CA SER A 219 -8.64 -26.37 -10.90
C SER A 219 -9.60 -25.60 -9.99
N CYS A 220 -10.50 -24.81 -10.57
CA CYS A 220 -11.37 -23.89 -9.83
C CYS A 220 -12.68 -24.57 -9.35
N ASP A 221 -12.64 -25.88 -9.08
CA ASP A 221 -13.83 -26.73 -9.04
C ASP A 221 -14.46 -26.84 -7.63
N THR A 222 -13.85 -26.21 -6.63
CA THR A 222 -14.32 -26.17 -5.23
C THR A 222 -14.09 -24.78 -4.61
N ASP A 223 -14.94 -24.37 -3.65
CA ASP A 223 -14.81 -23.07 -2.98
C ASP A 223 -13.48 -22.91 -2.22
N ASP A 224 -12.98 -24.00 -1.61
CA ASP A 224 -11.67 -24.08 -0.94
C ASP A 224 -10.49 -23.78 -1.88
N SER A 225 -10.69 -23.80 -3.20
CA SER A 225 -9.69 -23.39 -4.18
C SER A 225 -9.66 -21.88 -4.46
N SER A 226 -10.54 -21.09 -3.85
CA SER A 226 -10.64 -19.64 -4.09
C SER A 226 -9.92 -18.80 -3.02
N LEU A 227 -9.17 -17.78 -3.47
CA LEU A 227 -8.43 -16.85 -2.63
C LEU A 227 -9.00 -15.43 -2.73
N THR A 228 -9.08 -14.74 -1.60
CA THR A 228 -9.52 -13.35 -1.52
C THR A 228 -8.37 -12.37 -1.81
N MET A 229 -8.70 -11.08 -1.94
CA MET A 229 -7.71 -10.02 -2.00
C MET A 229 -6.71 -10.03 -0.83
N ASN A 230 -7.15 -10.37 0.39
CA ASN A 230 -6.28 -10.35 1.57
C ASN A 230 -5.26 -11.49 1.54
N ASP A 231 -5.66 -12.66 1.06
CA ASP A 231 -4.77 -13.81 0.87
C ASP A 231 -3.72 -13.50 -0.20
N ILE A 232 -4.15 -12.90 -1.32
CA ILE A 232 -3.25 -12.44 -2.39
C ILE A 232 -2.26 -11.39 -1.85
N ILE A 233 -2.72 -10.36 -1.13
CA ILE A 233 -1.83 -9.35 -0.53
C ILE A 233 -0.83 -10.00 0.45
N THR A 234 -1.24 -11.02 1.19
CA THR A 234 -0.37 -11.77 2.12
C THR A 234 0.66 -12.61 1.36
N LEU A 235 0.27 -13.27 0.26
CA LEU A 235 1.18 -14.00 -0.63
C LEU A 235 2.21 -13.08 -1.28
N PHE A 236 1.82 -11.88 -1.73
CA PHE A 236 2.76 -10.88 -2.27
C PHE A 236 3.79 -10.40 -1.23
N LYS A 237 3.46 -10.43 0.07
CA LYS A 237 4.38 -10.07 1.15
C LYS A 237 5.29 -11.20 1.62
N THR A 238 5.02 -12.46 1.25
CA THR A 238 5.63 -13.64 1.91
C THR A 238 6.14 -14.73 0.96
N SER A 239 5.58 -14.88 -0.24
CA SER A 239 6.06 -15.87 -1.22
C SER A 239 7.26 -15.33 -2.01
N ASN A 240 8.30 -16.16 -2.14
CA ASN A 240 9.43 -15.89 -3.04
C ASN A 240 9.24 -16.52 -4.44
N ASN A 241 8.10 -17.17 -4.70
CA ASN A 241 7.88 -17.95 -5.93
C ASN A 241 7.39 -17.07 -7.09
N SER A 242 8.30 -16.70 -7.99
CA SER A 242 8.02 -15.79 -9.11
C SER A 242 6.84 -16.19 -10.00
N GLU A 243 6.72 -17.47 -10.38
CA GLU A 243 5.64 -17.90 -11.30
C GLU A 243 4.26 -17.93 -10.63
N GLU A 244 4.21 -18.10 -9.30
CA GLU A 244 2.99 -17.96 -8.49
C GLU A 244 2.60 -16.49 -8.33
N LEU A 245 3.54 -15.63 -7.93
CA LEU A 245 3.33 -14.18 -7.85
C LEU A 245 2.85 -13.60 -9.19
N LYS A 246 3.44 -14.06 -10.30
CA LYS A 246 3.08 -13.68 -11.68
C LYS A 246 1.69 -14.15 -12.09
N TYR A 247 1.29 -15.36 -11.66
CA TYR A 247 -0.07 -15.85 -11.84
C TYR A 247 -1.08 -14.96 -11.10
N TYR A 248 -0.91 -14.76 -9.79
CA TYR A 248 -1.83 -13.92 -9.00
C TYR A 248 -1.83 -12.46 -9.45
N TRP A 249 -0.66 -11.91 -9.82
CA TRP A 249 -0.53 -10.55 -10.38
C TRP A 249 -1.47 -10.33 -11.57
N LYS A 250 -1.54 -11.32 -12.46
CA LYS A 250 -2.34 -11.28 -13.69
C LYS A 250 -3.80 -11.61 -13.41
N ALA A 251 -4.06 -12.70 -12.71
CA ALA A 251 -5.41 -13.18 -12.46
C ALA A 251 -6.24 -12.17 -11.63
N TYR A 252 -5.62 -11.49 -10.65
CA TYR A 252 -6.26 -10.38 -9.94
C TYR A 252 -6.66 -9.22 -10.87
N ARG A 253 -5.82 -8.86 -11.85
CA ARG A 253 -6.08 -7.78 -12.82
C ARG A 253 -7.12 -8.15 -13.88
N ASP A 254 -7.11 -9.41 -14.30
CA ASP A 254 -8.14 -9.98 -15.17
C ASP A 254 -9.50 -10.08 -14.43
N ALA A 255 -9.48 -10.32 -13.11
CA ALA A 255 -10.68 -10.39 -12.28
C ALA A 255 -11.24 -9.02 -11.85
N THR A 256 -10.39 -7.98 -11.76
CA THR A 256 -10.75 -6.59 -11.37
C THR A 256 -10.76 -5.64 -12.57
N GLY A 257 -9.61 -5.05 -12.91
CA GLY A 257 -9.48 -3.96 -13.88
C GLY A 257 -10.08 -4.26 -15.25
N LYS A 258 -9.92 -5.49 -15.75
CA LYS A 258 -10.55 -5.95 -17.00
C LYS A 258 -12.08 -5.98 -16.96
N LYS A 259 -12.69 -6.33 -15.82
CA LYS A 259 -14.16 -6.23 -15.64
C LYS A 259 -14.62 -4.78 -15.43
N VAL A 260 -13.78 -3.95 -14.81
CA VAL A 260 -14.04 -2.51 -14.59
C VAL A 260 -13.97 -1.69 -15.88
N ARG A 261 -13.08 -2.04 -16.82
CA ARG A 261 -12.82 -1.28 -18.06
C ARG A 261 -14.06 -0.73 -18.80
N PRO A 262 -15.14 -1.49 -19.07
CA PRO A 262 -16.33 -0.93 -19.73
C PRO A 262 -16.99 0.19 -18.90
N ILE A 263 -17.16 -0.02 -17.59
CA ILE A 263 -17.75 0.96 -16.66
C ILE A 263 -16.88 2.21 -16.59
N PHE A 264 -15.56 2.04 -16.54
CA PHE A 264 -14.60 3.15 -16.46
C PHE A 264 -14.68 4.08 -17.68
N LYS A 265 -14.96 3.58 -18.89
CA LYS A 265 -15.13 4.44 -20.08
C LYS A 265 -16.32 5.40 -19.95
N ASP A 266 -17.45 4.89 -19.48
CA ASP A 266 -18.67 5.67 -19.28
C ASP A 266 -18.52 6.67 -18.11
N TYR A 267 -17.89 6.23 -17.00
CA TYR A 267 -17.55 7.07 -15.86
C TYR A 267 -16.63 8.26 -16.27
N LEU A 268 -15.60 8.04 -17.10
CA LEU A 268 -14.71 9.12 -17.58
C LEU A 268 -15.49 10.22 -18.31
N LEU A 269 -16.42 9.83 -19.20
CA LEU A 269 -17.28 10.76 -19.91
C LEU A 269 -18.16 11.55 -18.93
N ARG A 270 -18.84 10.86 -18.00
CA ARG A 270 -19.75 11.49 -17.03
C ARG A 270 -19.05 12.38 -16.02
N MET A 271 -17.81 12.07 -15.63
CA MET A 271 -16.99 12.93 -14.77
C MET A 271 -16.56 14.21 -15.49
N ASN A 272 -16.15 14.11 -16.75
CA ASN A 272 -15.78 15.29 -17.55
C ASN A 272 -16.99 16.20 -17.82
N THR A 273 -18.18 15.65 -18.10
CA THR A 273 -19.42 16.44 -18.20
C THR A 273 -19.68 17.23 -16.90
N ALA A 274 -19.66 16.56 -15.73
CA ALA A 274 -19.90 17.23 -14.44
C ALA A 274 -18.86 18.33 -14.14
N ALA A 275 -17.58 18.08 -14.46
CA ALA A 275 -16.51 19.08 -14.31
C ALA A 275 -16.76 20.31 -15.19
N GLN A 276 -17.21 20.11 -16.42
CA GLN A 276 -17.50 21.19 -17.38
C GLN A 276 -18.77 21.98 -17.01
N GLU A 277 -19.77 21.33 -16.43
CA GLU A 277 -20.97 21.99 -15.86
C GLU A 277 -20.62 22.92 -14.68
N GLU A 278 -19.59 22.60 -13.90
CA GLU A 278 -19.03 23.47 -12.84
C GLU A 278 -17.91 24.42 -13.32
N GLY A 279 -17.65 24.46 -14.63
CA GLY A 279 -16.75 25.42 -15.28
C GLY A 279 -15.26 25.07 -15.22
N PHE A 280 -14.91 23.80 -14.98
CA PHE A 280 -13.54 23.28 -15.14
C PHE A 280 -13.31 22.73 -16.56
N LYS A 281 -12.05 22.55 -16.98
CA LYS A 281 -11.73 22.00 -18.32
C LYS A 281 -12.09 20.52 -18.45
N ASP A 282 -11.73 19.76 -17.42
CA ASP A 282 -11.83 18.31 -17.31
C ASP A 282 -11.85 17.92 -15.81
N ALA A 283 -12.18 16.67 -15.48
CA ALA A 283 -12.25 16.23 -14.08
C ALA A 283 -10.89 16.19 -13.37
N GLY A 284 -9.78 16.14 -14.10
CA GLY A 284 -8.43 16.34 -13.56
C GLY A 284 -8.17 17.80 -13.19
N ASP A 285 -8.66 18.76 -13.96
CA ASP A 285 -8.62 20.20 -13.67
C ASP A 285 -9.40 20.53 -12.41
N MET A 286 -10.58 19.92 -12.27
CA MET A 286 -11.40 19.96 -11.05
C MET A 286 -10.66 19.39 -9.82
N TRP A 287 -9.94 18.27 -9.96
CA TRP A 287 -9.10 17.70 -8.89
C TRP A 287 -7.89 18.55 -8.49
N ARG A 288 -7.24 19.24 -9.44
CA ARG A 288 -6.06 20.07 -9.14
C ARG A 288 -6.44 21.36 -8.39
N TYR A 289 -7.70 21.78 -8.44
CA TYR A 289 -8.21 22.95 -7.73
C TYR A 289 -7.94 22.93 -6.22
N ASN A 290 -8.00 21.75 -5.59
CA ASN A 290 -7.71 21.54 -4.17
C ASN A 290 -6.28 21.94 -3.75
N TYR A 291 -5.34 22.08 -4.68
CA TYR A 291 -3.94 22.43 -4.40
C TYR A 291 -3.62 23.92 -4.56
N GLU A 292 -4.60 24.75 -4.94
CA GLU A 292 -4.49 26.23 -4.98
C GLU A 292 -3.24 26.75 -5.72
N ASP A 293 -2.79 26.03 -6.76
CA ASP A 293 -1.61 26.32 -7.58
C ASP A 293 -1.97 26.23 -9.06
N ASP A 294 -1.93 27.37 -9.76
CA ASP A 294 -2.28 27.48 -11.17
C ASP A 294 -1.26 26.76 -12.08
N ASP A 295 -0.04 26.49 -11.60
CA ASP A 295 1.02 25.77 -12.33
C ASP A 295 1.29 24.36 -11.76
N PHE A 296 0.33 23.80 -10.99
CA PHE A 296 0.50 22.56 -10.21
C PHE A 296 1.06 21.36 -11.01
N LEU A 297 0.73 21.25 -12.30
CA LEU A 297 1.28 20.19 -13.17
C LEU A 297 2.80 20.30 -13.34
N ASN A 298 3.33 21.51 -13.45
CA ASN A 298 4.77 21.77 -13.53
C ASN A 298 5.42 21.69 -12.15
N THR A 299 4.78 22.19 -11.09
CA THR A 299 5.20 21.99 -9.68
C THR A 299 5.40 20.50 -9.39
N VAL A 300 4.38 19.67 -9.64
CA VAL A 300 4.42 18.21 -9.46
C VAL A 300 5.50 17.55 -10.33
N ASN A 301 5.62 17.93 -11.60
CA ASN A 301 6.63 17.39 -12.50
C ASN A 301 8.06 17.75 -12.06
N ARG A 302 8.26 18.97 -11.55
CA ARG A 302 9.53 19.44 -10.97
C ARG A 302 9.90 18.62 -9.74
N LEU A 303 9.00 18.56 -8.74
CA LEU A 303 9.23 17.81 -7.49
C LEU A 303 9.57 16.33 -7.76
N TRP A 304 8.84 15.67 -8.67
CA TRP A 304 9.21 14.30 -9.04
C TRP A 304 10.55 14.22 -9.78
N THR A 305 10.84 15.14 -10.71
CA THR A 305 12.11 15.15 -11.46
C THR A 305 13.33 15.34 -10.55
N GLU A 306 13.19 16.14 -9.49
CA GLU A 306 14.22 16.34 -8.46
C GLU A 306 14.45 15.08 -7.60
N VAL A 307 13.39 14.31 -7.27
CA VAL A 307 13.49 13.06 -6.49
C VAL A 307 13.86 11.83 -7.35
N LYS A 308 13.54 11.82 -8.64
CA LYS A 308 13.74 10.68 -9.55
C LYS A 308 15.16 10.11 -9.57
N PRO A 309 16.27 10.89 -9.46
CA PRO A 309 17.62 10.33 -9.35
C PRO A 309 17.82 9.42 -8.13
N LEU A 310 17.26 9.76 -6.96
CA LEU A 310 17.30 8.91 -5.76
C LEU A 310 16.47 7.63 -5.98
N TYR A 311 15.29 7.75 -6.60
CA TYR A 311 14.48 6.60 -7.00
C TYR A 311 15.26 5.68 -7.96
N THR A 312 15.98 6.23 -8.95
CA THR A 312 16.78 5.44 -9.90
C THR A 312 17.94 4.71 -9.24
N LEU A 313 18.61 5.31 -8.25
CA LEU A 313 19.65 4.63 -7.46
C LEU A 313 19.08 3.50 -6.60
N LEU A 314 17.94 3.73 -5.94
CA LEU A 314 17.23 2.71 -5.17
C LEU A 314 16.78 1.54 -6.07
N HIS A 315 16.20 1.84 -7.23
CA HIS A 315 15.78 0.86 -8.23
C HIS A 315 16.94 0.00 -8.72
N ARG A 316 18.06 0.59 -9.14
CA ARG A 316 19.26 -0.15 -9.59
C ARG A 316 19.79 -1.10 -8.52
N TYR A 317 19.91 -0.62 -7.28
CA TYR A 317 20.36 -1.41 -6.14
C TYR A 317 19.42 -2.59 -5.86
N VAL A 318 18.10 -2.34 -5.81
CA VAL A 318 17.08 -3.39 -5.63
C VAL A 318 17.14 -4.41 -6.76
N ARG A 319 17.20 -3.97 -8.03
CA ARG A 319 17.34 -4.85 -9.20
C ARG A 319 18.55 -5.78 -9.06
N ALA A 320 19.71 -5.24 -8.69
CA ALA A 320 20.94 -6.00 -8.55
C ALA A 320 20.89 -7.02 -7.41
N LYS A 321 20.37 -6.66 -6.22
CA LYS A 321 20.20 -7.61 -5.11
C LYS A 321 19.19 -8.71 -5.46
N LEU A 322 18.09 -8.38 -6.14
CA LEU A 322 17.07 -9.34 -6.56
C LEU A 322 17.52 -10.28 -7.70
N GLU A 323 18.54 -9.92 -8.48
CA GLU A 323 19.00 -10.73 -9.63
C GLU A 323 19.49 -12.13 -9.24
N HIS A 324 19.99 -12.32 -8.02
CA HIS A 324 20.38 -13.65 -7.51
C HIS A 324 19.20 -14.62 -7.37
N LEU A 325 18.03 -14.12 -6.94
CA LEU A 325 16.83 -14.92 -6.70
C LEU A 325 15.93 -14.99 -7.95
N TYR A 326 15.72 -13.84 -8.60
CA TYR A 326 14.82 -13.65 -9.73
C TYR A 326 15.53 -13.59 -11.08
N LYS A 327 16.64 -14.34 -11.21
CA LYS A 327 17.49 -14.33 -12.41
C LYS A 327 16.72 -14.54 -13.72
N ARG A 328 15.62 -15.30 -13.73
CA ARG A 328 14.78 -15.52 -14.94
C ARG A 328 13.96 -14.30 -15.34
N ASP A 329 13.38 -13.60 -14.37
CA ASP A 329 12.56 -12.42 -14.58
C ASP A 329 13.41 -11.21 -15.01
N LEU A 330 14.66 -11.15 -14.53
CA LEU A 330 15.61 -10.08 -14.75
C LEU A 330 16.63 -10.36 -15.90
N GLN A 331 16.43 -11.40 -16.71
CA GLN A 331 17.32 -11.70 -17.88
C GLN A 331 17.31 -10.62 -18.95
N LYS A 332 16.27 -9.79 -18.99
CA LYS A 332 16.20 -8.71 -19.98
C LYS A 332 17.18 -7.60 -19.62
N ASN A 333 18.02 -7.24 -20.58
CA ASN A 333 18.86 -6.06 -20.52
C ASN A 333 18.08 -4.80 -20.97
N ASP A 334 16.84 -4.66 -20.49
CA ASP A 334 15.99 -3.46 -20.64
C ASP A 334 16.09 -2.53 -19.43
N GLY A 335 16.80 -2.96 -18.37
CA GLY A 335 16.98 -2.20 -17.13
C GLY A 335 15.75 -2.16 -16.24
N LEU A 336 14.69 -2.93 -16.53
CA LEU A 336 13.43 -2.88 -15.80
C LEU A 336 13.38 -3.88 -14.63
N ILE A 337 12.39 -3.71 -13.76
CA ILE A 337 11.97 -4.74 -12.78
C ILE A 337 10.50 -5.12 -13.06
N PRO A 338 10.18 -6.40 -13.26
CA PRO A 338 8.79 -6.87 -13.31
C PRO A 338 8.05 -6.61 -11.99
N GLY A 339 6.88 -5.99 -12.07
CA GLY A 339 6.15 -5.48 -10.90
C GLY A 339 5.59 -6.52 -9.93
N HIS A 340 5.80 -7.83 -10.15
CA HIS A 340 5.32 -8.88 -9.25
C HIS A 340 6.33 -9.29 -8.16
N ILE A 341 7.63 -9.07 -8.36
CA ILE A 341 8.71 -9.48 -7.42
C ILE A 341 9.11 -8.38 -6.42
N LEU A 342 8.26 -7.38 -6.23
CA LEU A 342 8.53 -6.19 -5.39
C LEU A 342 7.73 -6.16 -4.08
N GLY A 343 7.25 -7.31 -3.60
CA GLY A 343 6.64 -7.44 -2.27
C GLY A 343 5.21 -6.89 -2.14
N ASN A 344 4.64 -6.37 -3.23
CA ASN A 344 3.38 -5.62 -3.23
C ASN A 344 2.67 -5.79 -4.57
N LEU A 345 1.35 -6.05 -4.54
CA LEU A 345 0.51 -6.35 -5.71
C LEU A 345 0.50 -5.26 -6.81
N TRP A 346 0.83 -4.01 -6.46
CA TRP A 346 0.93 -2.87 -7.38
C TRP A 346 2.36 -2.33 -7.55
N ALA A 347 3.35 -2.89 -6.82
CA ALA A 347 4.72 -2.39 -6.70
C ALA A 347 4.80 -0.90 -6.30
N GLN A 348 3.90 -0.46 -5.40
CA GLN A 348 3.86 0.90 -4.86
C GLN A 348 4.75 1.09 -3.60
N GLU A 349 4.91 0.06 -2.78
CA GLU A 349 5.81 0.03 -1.63
C GLU A 349 6.63 -1.26 -1.71
N TRP A 350 7.92 -1.21 -1.34
CA TRP A 350 8.86 -2.32 -1.46
C TRP A 350 9.40 -2.81 -0.10
N GLN A 351 8.85 -2.35 1.02
CA GLN A 351 9.30 -2.77 2.36
C GLN A 351 9.25 -4.28 2.59
N ALA A 352 8.30 -5.01 2.00
CA ALA A 352 8.20 -6.46 2.19
C ALA A 352 9.42 -7.23 1.61
N ILE A 353 10.15 -6.69 0.63
CA ILE A 353 11.40 -7.27 0.14
C ILE A 353 12.65 -6.79 0.90
N TYR A 354 12.51 -5.96 1.93
CA TYR A 354 13.64 -5.49 2.76
C TYR A 354 14.58 -6.63 3.22
N PRO A 355 14.09 -7.80 3.69
CA PRO A 355 14.96 -8.93 4.07
C PRO A 355 15.80 -9.51 2.91
N LEU A 356 15.42 -9.26 1.65
CA LEU A 356 16.14 -9.70 0.45
C LEU A 356 17.17 -8.68 -0.04
N VAL A 357 17.06 -7.41 0.38
CA VAL A 357 17.88 -6.29 -0.13
C VAL A 357 18.64 -5.52 0.96
N VAL A 358 18.50 -5.90 2.23
CA VAL A 358 19.21 -5.27 3.36
C VAL A 358 20.75 -5.35 3.19
N PRO A 359 21.47 -4.22 3.29
CA PRO A 359 22.94 -4.17 3.20
C PRO A 359 23.66 -5.01 4.24
N TYR A 360 23.27 -4.86 5.51
CA TYR A 360 23.96 -5.44 6.66
C TYR A 360 23.00 -6.36 7.43
N PRO A 361 22.70 -7.59 6.95
CA PRO A 361 21.67 -8.46 7.51
C PRO A 361 21.93 -8.90 8.97
N ASP A 362 23.20 -8.90 9.39
CA ASP A 362 23.61 -9.20 10.77
C ASP A 362 23.34 -8.01 11.73
N VAL A 363 23.27 -6.79 11.21
CA VAL A 363 23.03 -5.55 11.97
C VAL A 363 21.53 -5.31 12.11
N LYS A 364 20.96 -5.96 13.13
CA LYS A 364 19.52 -5.91 13.44
C LYS A 364 19.19 -4.69 14.29
N ARG A 365 17.97 -4.17 14.12
CA ARG A 365 17.35 -3.25 15.09
C ARG A 365 17.15 -3.97 16.42
N ASP A 366 17.17 -3.24 17.52
CA ASP A 366 16.79 -3.78 18.83
C ASP A 366 15.35 -4.32 18.80
N ASN A 367 15.19 -5.57 19.21
CA ASN A 367 13.90 -6.24 19.23
C ASN A 367 13.23 -6.02 20.59
N PHE A 368 12.38 -5.00 20.68
CA PHE A 368 11.52 -4.77 21.84
C PHE A 368 10.48 -5.90 21.92
N THR A 369 10.79 -6.97 22.64
CA THR A 369 9.98 -8.21 22.69
C THR A 369 8.71 -8.14 23.54
N LYS A 370 8.39 -6.98 24.14
CA LYS A 370 7.20 -6.75 24.96
C LYS A 370 6.62 -5.37 24.69
N PHE A 371 5.54 -5.34 23.93
CA PHE A 371 4.78 -4.13 23.61
C PHE A 371 3.33 -4.50 23.28
N THR A 372 2.42 -3.61 23.64
CA THR A 372 0.98 -3.61 23.31
C THR A 372 0.66 -2.40 22.44
N ALA A 373 -0.42 -2.45 21.66
CA ALA A 373 -0.94 -1.31 20.91
C ALA A 373 -1.14 -0.09 21.83
N MET A 374 -1.67 -0.31 23.05
CA MET A 374 -1.80 0.74 24.06
C MET A 374 -0.44 1.37 24.42
N SER A 375 0.60 0.56 24.70
CA SER A 375 1.94 1.09 25.02
C SER A 375 2.61 1.83 23.85
N LEU A 376 2.28 1.49 22.61
CA LEU A 376 2.71 2.23 21.43
C LEU A 376 2.04 3.62 21.41
N PHE A 377 0.72 3.68 21.60
CA PHE A 377 -0.02 4.95 21.70
C PHE A 377 0.44 5.82 22.88
N ASP A 378 0.65 5.23 24.07
CA ASP A 378 1.23 5.93 25.22
C ASP A 378 2.59 6.58 24.90
N SER A 379 3.47 5.86 24.18
CA SER A 379 4.79 6.35 23.78
C SER A 379 4.71 7.50 22.77
N VAL A 380 3.72 7.47 21.88
CA VAL A 380 3.44 8.54 20.91
C VAL A 380 2.86 9.77 21.61
N ASP A 381 1.95 9.60 22.57
CA ASP A 381 1.38 10.70 23.35
C ASP A 381 2.45 11.42 24.19
N GLU A 382 3.35 10.67 24.83
CA GLU A 382 4.52 11.24 25.49
C GLU A 382 5.42 12.04 24.52
N PHE A 383 5.50 11.65 23.25
CA PHE A 383 6.21 12.44 22.23
C PHE A 383 5.49 13.77 21.96
N TYR A 384 4.17 13.78 21.75
CA TYR A 384 3.40 15.02 21.55
C TYR A 384 3.40 15.93 22.79
N ILE A 385 3.23 15.38 24.00
CA ILE A 385 3.38 16.13 25.27
C ILE A 385 4.80 16.75 25.37
N SER A 386 5.83 16.07 24.88
CA SER A 386 7.20 16.59 24.89
C SER A 386 7.39 17.83 24.00
N LEU A 387 6.64 17.91 22.89
CA LEU A 387 6.53 19.10 22.04
C LEU A 387 5.71 20.23 22.71
N GLY A 388 5.02 19.92 23.81
CA GLY A 388 4.14 20.85 24.53
C GLY A 388 2.70 20.84 24.04
N PHE A 389 2.29 19.83 23.26
CA PHE A 389 0.87 19.60 22.97
C PHE A 389 0.15 19.04 24.21
N GLU A 390 -1.17 19.04 24.18
CA GLU A 390 -1.99 18.36 25.16
C GLU A 390 -2.01 16.84 24.92
N SER A 391 -2.16 16.07 26.01
CA SER A 391 -2.38 14.62 25.94
C SER A 391 -3.71 14.31 25.24
N ALA A 392 -3.73 13.30 24.38
CA ALA A 392 -4.87 12.87 23.57
C ALA A 392 -5.32 11.42 23.85
N LYS A 393 -5.04 10.91 25.07
CA LYS A 393 -5.38 9.54 25.49
C LYS A 393 -6.88 9.29 25.65
N GLU A 394 -7.68 10.35 25.81
CA GLU A 394 -9.15 10.26 25.80
C GLU A 394 -9.70 9.73 24.46
N SER A 395 -8.92 9.80 23.37
CA SER A 395 -9.33 9.26 22.08
C SER A 395 -9.20 7.74 21.91
N TYR A 396 -8.69 7.00 22.90
CA TYR A 396 -8.30 5.59 22.78
C TYR A 396 -9.49 4.60 22.93
N GLU A 397 -10.57 4.86 22.20
CA GLU A 397 -11.88 4.22 22.35
C GLU A 397 -11.93 2.76 21.86
N ASN A 398 -11.22 2.40 20.78
CA ASN A 398 -11.27 1.05 20.22
C ASN A 398 -9.86 0.53 19.88
N ILE A 399 -9.02 0.37 20.91
CA ILE A 399 -7.66 -0.17 20.78
C ILE A 399 -7.67 -1.68 21.04
N ASN A 400 -7.93 -2.48 20.00
CA ASN A 400 -8.09 -3.93 20.13
C ASN A 400 -6.95 -4.71 19.47
N GLU A 401 -6.36 -5.67 20.21
CA GLU A 401 -5.32 -6.59 19.72
C GLU A 401 -5.85 -7.98 19.33
N ALA A 402 -7.10 -8.31 19.69
CA ALA A 402 -7.70 -9.59 19.32
C ALA A 402 -7.99 -9.64 17.80
N PRO A 403 -7.86 -10.80 17.14
CA PRO A 403 -8.14 -10.94 15.70
C PRO A 403 -9.56 -10.47 15.35
N THR A 404 -9.63 -9.32 14.68
CA THR A 404 -10.86 -8.73 14.17
C THR A 404 -11.30 -9.38 12.86
N THR A 405 -12.50 -9.04 12.40
CA THR A 405 -12.95 -9.35 11.02
C THR A 405 -11.92 -8.92 9.98
N ALA A 406 -11.86 -9.62 8.85
CA ALA A 406 -10.89 -9.39 7.76
C ALA A 406 -10.99 -8.01 7.07
N ASN A 407 -12.00 -7.21 7.43
CA ASN A 407 -12.26 -5.87 6.89
C ASN A 407 -11.97 -4.74 7.89
N CYS A 408 -11.26 -5.03 8.99
CA CYS A 408 -10.94 -4.03 9.99
C CYS A 408 -9.76 -3.15 9.54
N LEU A 409 -10.04 -1.87 9.26
CA LEU A 409 -9.03 -0.83 9.05
C LEU A 409 -8.86 0.04 10.32
N PRO A 410 -7.60 0.33 10.74
CA PRO A 410 -7.30 1.37 11.72
C PRO A 410 -7.70 2.76 11.19
N SER A 411 -8.16 3.65 12.05
CA SER A 411 -8.67 4.98 11.64
C SER A 411 -8.75 5.96 12.82
N SER A 412 -8.72 7.26 12.50
CA SER A 412 -8.90 8.38 13.44
C SER A 412 -10.08 9.24 13.00
N HIS A 413 -10.89 9.70 13.94
CA HIS A 413 -12.18 10.35 13.70
C HIS A 413 -12.27 11.64 14.54
N ASP A 414 -12.70 12.74 13.91
CA ASP A 414 -13.23 13.94 14.58
C ASP A 414 -14.74 13.76 14.69
N MET A 415 -15.32 13.90 15.89
CA MET A 415 -16.77 13.75 16.09
C MET A 415 -17.56 15.04 15.77
N CYS A 416 -16.90 16.04 15.19
CA CYS A 416 -17.41 17.35 14.78
C CYS A 416 -17.88 18.28 15.91
N ASP A 417 -17.95 17.81 17.17
CA ASP A 417 -18.28 18.64 18.33
C ASP A 417 -17.12 19.51 18.84
N GLY A 418 -15.88 19.24 18.42
CA GLY A 418 -14.67 19.95 18.83
C GLY A 418 -14.12 19.55 20.20
N VAL A 419 -14.59 18.43 20.77
CA VAL A 419 -14.19 17.91 22.09
C VAL A 419 -13.86 16.43 22.03
N ASN A 420 -14.69 15.63 21.33
CA ASN A 420 -14.53 14.19 21.21
C ASN A 420 -13.80 13.82 19.92
N TYR A 421 -12.74 13.04 20.07
CA TYR A 421 -11.94 12.47 18.98
C TYR A 421 -11.80 10.98 19.26
N ARG A 422 -11.79 10.12 18.23
CA ARG A 422 -11.76 8.67 18.42
C ARG A 422 -10.72 7.99 17.55
N ILE A 423 -9.95 7.08 18.13
CA ILE A 423 -9.00 6.21 17.43
C ILE A 423 -9.50 4.78 17.52
N LYS A 424 -9.48 4.11 16.38
CA LYS A 424 -9.68 2.68 16.23
C LYS A 424 -8.36 2.03 15.77
N TRP A 425 -7.93 1.02 16.50
CA TRP A 425 -6.84 0.13 16.14
C TRP A 425 -7.35 -1.31 16.00
N CYS A 426 -7.00 -1.96 14.90
CA CYS A 426 -7.40 -3.33 14.60
C CYS A 426 -6.33 -4.34 15.03
N GLY A 427 -6.74 -5.56 15.37
CA GLY A 427 -5.88 -6.62 15.90
C GLY A 427 -4.93 -7.27 14.90
N GLU A 428 -4.22 -6.46 14.11
CA GLU A 428 -3.03 -6.91 13.39
C GLU A 428 -2.00 -7.43 14.40
N LYS A 429 -1.47 -8.64 14.16
CA LYS A 429 -0.42 -9.22 15.00
C LYS A 429 0.83 -8.37 14.90
N LEU A 430 1.09 -7.57 15.93
CA LEU A 430 2.28 -6.76 16.10
C LEU A 430 3.54 -7.63 16.11
N THR A 431 4.25 -7.64 14.98
CA THR A 431 5.51 -8.39 14.75
C THR A 431 6.75 -7.50 14.66
N ASP A 432 6.57 -6.21 14.39
CA ASP A 432 7.62 -5.18 14.40
C ASP A 432 7.14 -3.98 15.24
N PRO A 433 7.81 -3.65 16.37
CA PRO A 433 7.46 -2.49 17.19
C PRO A 433 7.67 -1.16 16.47
N VAL A 434 8.59 -1.09 15.49
CA VAL A 434 8.87 0.14 14.73
C VAL A 434 7.74 0.46 13.76
N ALA A 435 7.27 -0.55 13.02
CA ALA A 435 6.06 -0.43 12.21
C ALA A 435 4.82 -0.14 13.07
N GLY A 436 4.75 -0.71 14.28
CA GLY A 436 3.71 -0.40 15.27
C GLY A 436 3.71 1.08 15.68
N LEU A 437 4.84 1.60 16.15
CA LEU A 437 5.02 3.02 16.52
C LEU A 437 4.65 3.95 15.36
N SER A 438 5.13 3.64 14.15
CA SER A 438 4.87 4.47 12.95
C SER A 438 3.38 4.61 12.65
N ARG A 439 2.58 3.55 12.83
CA ARG A 439 1.12 3.57 12.63
C ARG A 439 0.40 4.32 13.76
N ALA A 440 0.79 4.09 15.01
CA ALA A 440 0.22 4.81 16.16
C ALA A 440 0.52 6.32 16.08
N ALA A 441 1.72 6.69 15.63
CA ALA A 441 2.14 8.07 15.38
C ALA A 441 1.29 8.78 14.32
N ARG A 442 1.03 8.10 13.20
CA ARG A 442 0.11 8.57 12.15
C ARG A 442 -1.29 8.82 12.73
N LEU A 443 -1.90 7.79 13.32
CA LEU A 443 -3.27 7.86 13.85
C LEU A 443 -3.44 8.97 14.90
N LEU A 444 -2.51 9.09 15.86
CA LEU A 444 -2.57 10.15 16.87
C LEU A 444 -2.20 11.53 16.29
N GLY A 445 -1.40 11.60 15.23
CA GLY A 445 -1.08 12.84 14.52
C GLY A 445 -2.30 13.47 13.84
N HIS A 446 -3.19 12.66 13.24
CA HIS A 446 -4.46 13.17 12.74
C HIS A 446 -5.32 13.76 13.88
N VAL A 447 -5.46 13.07 15.02
CA VAL A 447 -6.20 13.59 16.19
C VAL A 447 -5.59 14.88 16.74
N GLN A 448 -4.25 14.97 16.84
CA GLN A 448 -3.58 16.20 17.25
C GLN A 448 -3.86 17.35 16.29
N TYR A 449 -3.93 17.11 14.96
CA TYR A 449 -4.33 18.13 14.00
C TYR A 449 -5.80 18.53 14.17
N PHE A 450 -6.71 17.56 14.32
CA PHE A 450 -8.15 17.80 14.56
C PHE A 450 -8.38 18.71 15.79
N ARG A 451 -7.61 18.51 16.87
CA ARG A 451 -7.65 19.35 18.07
C ARG A 451 -7.13 20.76 17.83
N HIS A 452 -6.09 20.95 17.01
CA HIS A 452 -5.49 22.26 16.77
C HIS A 452 -6.41 23.22 16.01
N TYR A 453 -7.17 22.75 15.02
CA TYR A 453 -8.12 23.58 14.28
C TYR A 453 -9.56 23.55 14.84
N SER A 454 -9.81 22.86 15.96
CA SER A 454 -11.13 22.68 16.58
C SER A 454 -11.94 23.99 16.78
N ASN A 455 -11.25 25.09 17.08
CA ASN A 455 -11.85 26.42 17.29
C ASN A 455 -12.23 27.16 15.99
N LEU A 456 -11.90 26.62 14.82
CA LEU A 456 -12.27 27.21 13.54
C LEU A 456 -13.73 26.87 13.15
N PRO A 457 -14.38 27.71 12.31
CA PRO A 457 -15.62 27.37 11.63
C PRO A 457 -15.53 26.03 10.88
N PRO A 458 -16.65 25.30 10.72
CA PRO A 458 -16.67 23.94 10.17
C PRO A 458 -16.01 23.80 8.80
N LEU A 459 -16.18 24.81 7.93
CA LEU A 459 -15.54 24.88 6.61
C LEU A 459 -14.00 24.93 6.64
N PHE A 460 -13.38 25.23 7.78
CA PHE A 460 -11.93 25.38 7.92
C PHE A 460 -11.30 24.28 8.80
N ARG A 461 -12.09 23.30 9.28
CA ARG A 461 -11.65 22.17 10.10
C ARG A 461 -11.10 21.01 9.25
N ASP A 462 -10.09 21.30 8.44
CA ASP A 462 -9.34 20.35 7.60
C ASP A 462 -7.92 20.91 7.41
N GLY A 463 -7.03 20.18 6.75
CA GLY A 463 -5.77 20.73 6.22
C GLY A 463 -6.03 21.71 5.06
N PRO A 464 -5.14 22.68 4.80
CA PRO A 464 -5.36 23.70 3.76
C PRO A 464 -5.35 23.14 2.33
N ASN A 465 -4.74 21.96 2.13
CA ASN A 465 -4.94 21.08 0.99
C ASN A 465 -4.78 19.60 1.45
N PRO A 466 -5.18 18.59 0.66
CA PRO A 466 -5.26 17.20 1.10
C PRO A 466 -3.96 16.56 1.60
N ALA A 467 -2.78 17.13 1.27
CA ALA A 467 -1.50 16.54 1.62
C ALA A 467 -1.01 16.87 3.04
N PHE A 468 -1.57 17.90 3.69
CA PHE A 468 -1.10 18.37 5.00
C PHE A 468 -1.39 17.40 6.14
N HIS A 469 -2.51 16.67 6.10
CA HIS A 469 -2.86 15.71 7.16
C HIS A 469 -1.84 14.56 7.24
N ASP A 470 -1.55 13.94 6.10
CA ASP A 470 -0.54 12.88 5.99
C ASP A 470 0.87 13.41 6.29
N ALA A 471 1.22 14.61 5.81
CA ALA A 471 2.54 15.21 6.03
C ALA A 471 2.85 15.40 7.52
N ILE A 472 1.90 15.93 8.30
CA ILE A 472 2.10 16.20 9.73
C ILE A 472 2.08 14.90 10.54
N SER A 473 1.24 13.93 10.16
CA SER A 473 1.13 12.66 10.88
C SER A 473 2.35 11.74 10.64
N ASP A 474 3.01 11.83 9.48
CA ASP A 474 4.24 11.09 9.19
C ASP A 474 5.50 11.67 9.88
N ILE A 475 5.56 12.97 10.20
CA ILE A 475 6.75 13.58 10.85
C ILE A 475 7.10 12.85 12.17
N VAL A 476 6.11 12.63 13.03
CA VAL A 476 6.33 11.94 14.31
C VAL A 476 6.53 10.43 14.11
N ALA A 477 5.96 9.84 13.05
CA ALA A 477 6.19 8.45 12.68
C ALA A 477 7.66 8.19 12.28
N VAL A 478 8.24 9.05 11.45
CA VAL A 478 9.66 8.96 11.05
C VAL A 478 10.60 9.22 12.24
N GLN A 479 10.27 10.20 13.08
CA GLN A 479 11.03 10.47 14.31
C GLN A 479 11.06 9.24 15.24
N LEU A 480 9.89 8.69 15.61
CA LEU A 480 9.79 7.52 16.49
C LEU A 480 10.34 6.23 15.85
N ALA A 481 10.39 6.14 14.52
CA ALA A 481 11.01 5.02 13.82
C ALA A 481 12.55 5.08 13.74
N SER A 482 13.15 6.21 14.11
CA SER A 482 14.59 6.45 14.00
C SER A 482 15.39 5.70 15.08
N PRO A 483 16.46 4.95 14.71
CA PRO A 483 17.38 4.33 15.67
C PRO A 483 17.97 5.34 16.68
N TRP A 484 18.16 6.59 16.24
CA TRP A 484 18.65 7.69 17.06
C TRP A 484 17.74 8.06 18.24
N ILE A 485 16.44 7.77 18.15
CA ILE A 485 15.49 7.92 19.26
C ILE A 485 15.34 6.60 20.05
N LEU A 486 15.27 5.46 19.35
CA LEU A 486 14.99 4.15 19.96
C LEU A 486 16.17 3.57 20.78
N ASN A 487 17.40 3.76 20.33
CA ASN A 487 18.60 3.42 21.09
C ASN A 487 19.75 4.41 20.78
N PRO A 488 19.78 5.59 21.43
CA PRO A 488 20.81 6.62 21.20
C PRO A 488 22.26 6.13 21.35
N LEU A 489 22.49 5.06 22.12
CA LEU A 489 23.83 4.55 22.48
C LEU A 489 24.29 3.37 21.60
N GLY A 490 23.40 2.77 20.80
CA GLY A 490 23.67 1.60 19.96
C GLY A 490 23.87 1.92 18.47
N ASN A 491 23.88 3.20 18.08
CA ASN A 491 23.89 3.59 16.67
C ASN A 491 25.25 3.37 15.99
N CYS A 492 25.20 2.83 14.78
CA CYS A 492 26.33 2.72 13.86
C CYS A 492 25.89 3.03 12.42
N GLU A 493 26.86 3.31 11.54
CA GLU A 493 26.61 3.61 10.12
C GLU A 493 25.83 2.49 9.42
N GLU A 494 26.09 1.23 9.76
CA GLU A 494 25.42 0.06 9.19
C GLU A 494 23.93 0.01 9.57
N LEU A 495 23.59 0.30 10.84
CA LEU A 495 22.21 0.37 11.33
C LEU A 495 21.47 1.58 10.75
N MET A 496 22.17 2.71 10.60
CA MET A 496 21.67 3.94 9.95
C MET A 496 21.31 3.66 8.48
N ILE A 497 22.22 3.08 7.69
CA ILE A 497 21.97 2.73 6.28
C ILE A 497 20.85 1.70 6.15
N ASN A 498 20.81 0.68 7.02
CA ASN A 498 19.71 -0.29 7.10
C ASN A 498 18.35 0.40 7.35
N HIS A 499 18.27 1.34 8.30
CA HIS A 499 17.04 2.10 8.57
C HIS A 499 16.65 3.02 7.41
N LEU A 500 17.59 3.78 6.86
CA LEU A 500 17.33 4.68 5.73
C LEU A 500 16.82 3.90 4.50
N LEU A 501 17.38 2.72 4.21
CA LEU A 501 16.88 1.87 3.13
C LEU A 501 15.45 1.39 3.43
N TRP A 502 15.17 0.90 4.64
CA TRP A 502 13.82 0.44 5.02
C TRP A 502 12.76 1.54 4.87
N LEU A 503 13.10 2.80 5.20
CA LEU A 503 12.20 3.94 5.03
C LEU A 503 12.09 4.37 3.56
N ALA A 504 13.21 4.35 2.82
CA ALA A 504 13.21 4.66 1.39
C ALA A 504 12.38 3.67 0.58
N LEU A 505 12.38 2.37 0.92
CA LEU A 505 11.54 1.34 0.31
C LEU A 505 10.03 1.55 0.57
N GLU A 506 9.65 2.34 1.57
CA GLU A 506 8.26 2.78 1.80
C GLU A 506 7.94 3.96 0.87
N LYS A 507 8.60 5.10 1.11
CA LYS A 507 8.20 6.41 0.58
C LYS A 507 8.61 6.64 -0.87
N ILE A 508 9.85 6.31 -1.24
CA ILE A 508 10.41 6.70 -2.55
C ILE A 508 9.73 5.95 -3.73
N PRO A 509 9.39 4.65 -3.62
CA PRO A 509 8.50 3.98 -4.58
C PRO A 509 7.07 4.50 -4.59
N LEU A 510 6.51 4.87 -3.42
CA LEU A 510 5.14 5.35 -3.31
C LEU A 510 4.95 6.70 -4.01
N MET A 511 5.91 7.61 -3.84
CA MET A 511 6.01 8.88 -4.59
C MET A 511 6.03 8.67 -6.10
N GLY A 512 6.83 7.72 -6.59
CA GLY A 512 6.90 7.39 -8.01
C GLY A 512 5.64 6.72 -8.56
N TYR A 513 4.97 5.90 -7.74
CA TYR A 513 3.65 5.34 -8.07
C TYR A 513 2.57 6.43 -8.12
N ALA A 514 2.59 7.37 -7.17
CA ALA A 514 1.66 8.49 -7.08
C ALA A 514 1.75 9.42 -8.28
N TYR A 515 2.96 9.85 -8.63
CA TYR A 515 3.20 10.66 -9.83
C TYR A 515 2.74 9.92 -11.10
N ALA A 516 3.08 8.65 -11.25
CA ALA A 516 2.68 7.86 -12.42
C ALA A 516 1.15 7.69 -12.55
N LEU A 517 0.45 7.47 -11.43
CA LEU A 517 -0.99 7.22 -11.43
C LEU A 517 -1.80 8.48 -11.74
N ASP A 518 -1.48 9.61 -11.10
CA ASP A 518 -2.28 10.83 -11.31
C ASP A 518 -1.89 11.55 -12.59
N LYS A 519 -0.64 11.45 -13.06
CA LYS A 519 -0.30 11.83 -14.44
C LYS A 519 -1.14 11.05 -15.46
N TRP A 520 -1.24 9.73 -15.30
CA TRP A 520 -2.09 8.91 -16.17
C TRP A 520 -3.57 9.32 -16.08
N ARG A 521 -4.11 9.57 -14.88
CA ARG A 521 -5.52 10.00 -14.73
C ARG A 521 -5.77 11.38 -15.34
N TRP A 522 -4.89 12.36 -15.14
CA TRP A 522 -5.01 13.68 -15.75
C TRP A 522 -4.92 13.63 -17.27
N ASP A 523 -3.97 12.87 -17.84
CA ASP A 523 -3.84 12.68 -19.29
C ASP A 523 -5.12 12.06 -19.88
N VAL A 524 -5.71 11.06 -19.19
CA VAL A 524 -6.93 10.36 -19.61
C VAL A 524 -8.18 11.24 -19.48
N PHE A 525 -8.33 12.03 -18.42
CA PHE A 525 -9.42 13.01 -18.31
C PHE A 525 -9.31 14.09 -19.39
N ALA A 526 -8.12 14.64 -19.64
CA ALA A 526 -7.92 15.70 -20.62
C ALA A 526 -8.14 15.23 -22.08
N ASN A 527 -7.71 14.02 -22.44
CA ASN A 527 -7.61 13.59 -23.84
C ASN A 527 -8.35 12.29 -24.22
N SER A 528 -9.11 11.66 -23.31
CA SER A 528 -10.05 10.53 -23.59
C SER A 528 -9.51 9.45 -24.54
N THR A 529 -8.28 8.97 -24.32
CA THR A 529 -7.58 8.04 -25.22
C THR A 529 -8.20 6.64 -25.25
N GLU A 530 -8.29 6.00 -26.42
CA GLU A 530 -8.69 4.58 -26.48
C GLU A 530 -7.65 3.62 -25.85
N ASN A 531 -6.36 3.98 -25.94
CA ASN A 531 -5.22 3.18 -25.50
C ASN A 531 -4.91 3.38 -24.00
N LEU A 532 -5.92 3.25 -23.15
CA LEU A 532 -5.86 3.50 -21.71
C LEU A 532 -4.76 2.70 -20.99
N ASN A 533 -4.58 1.42 -21.33
CA ASN A 533 -3.69 0.52 -20.58
C ASN A 533 -2.24 0.54 -21.10
N GLU A 534 -2.05 0.71 -22.40
CA GLU A 534 -0.76 1.01 -23.02
C GLU A 534 -0.20 2.33 -22.48
N HIS A 535 -1.02 3.39 -22.39
CA HIS A 535 -0.59 4.69 -21.83
C HIS A 535 -0.13 4.57 -20.37
N TRP A 536 -0.88 3.81 -19.55
CA TRP A 536 -0.48 3.48 -18.18
C TRP A 536 0.89 2.79 -18.11
N TRP A 537 1.12 1.76 -18.93
CA TRP A 537 2.39 1.04 -18.93
C TRP A 537 3.55 1.86 -19.50
N ASN A 538 3.30 2.70 -20.50
CA ASN A 538 4.28 3.66 -21.02
C ASN A 538 4.73 4.66 -19.93
N ILE A 539 3.78 5.19 -19.13
CA ILE A 539 4.12 6.03 -17.97
C ILE A 539 4.86 5.22 -16.91
N ARG A 540 4.40 4.03 -16.52
CA ARG A 540 5.07 3.22 -15.47
C ARG A 540 6.49 2.81 -15.85
N ILE A 541 6.75 2.50 -17.11
CA ILE A 541 8.10 2.19 -17.61
C ILE A 541 8.96 3.47 -17.63
N ARG A 542 8.46 4.58 -18.18
CA ARG A 542 9.22 5.85 -18.32
C ARG A 542 9.51 6.53 -16.97
N GLU A 543 8.59 6.45 -16.02
CA GLU A 543 8.71 7.14 -14.73
C GLU A 543 9.29 6.25 -13.63
N THR A 544 8.93 4.97 -13.59
CA THR A 544 9.32 4.06 -12.50
C THR A 544 10.12 2.84 -12.94
N MET A 545 10.38 2.64 -14.24
CA MET A 545 11.17 1.49 -14.74
C MET A 545 10.61 0.13 -14.26
N ILE A 546 9.29 0.07 -14.03
CA ILE A 546 8.54 -1.13 -13.63
C ILE A 546 7.74 -1.64 -14.83
N SER A 547 7.94 -2.91 -15.18
CA SER A 547 7.24 -3.57 -16.29
C SER A 547 6.08 -4.45 -15.79
N PRO A 548 5.10 -4.78 -16.64
CA PRO A 548 4.22 -5.91 -16.37
C PRO A 548 5.03 -7.22 -16.53
N PRO A 549 4.70 -8.30 -15.79
CA PRO A 549 5.36 -9.60 -15.88
C PRO A 549 4.77 -10.52 -16.97
N SER A 550 3.69 -10.09 -17.62
CA SER A 550 3.05 -10.76 -18.75
C SER A 550 2.54 -9.71 -19.75
N PRO A 551 2.44 -10.03 -21.06
CA PRO A 551 1.86 -9.11 -22.04
C PRO A 551 0.44 -8.67 -21.68
N ARG A 552 0.15 -7.38 -21.87
CA ARG A 552 -1.16 -6.74 -21.64
C ARG A 552 -1.66 -6.08 -22.91
N ASN A 553 -2.96 -5.80 -22.99
CA ASN A 553 -3.58 -5.17 -24.16
C ASN A 553 -4.80 -4.31 -23.77
N GLU A 554 -5.45 -3.68 -24.74
CA GLU A 554 -6.64 -2.83 -24.55
C GLU A 554 -7.97 -3.58 -24.32
N SER A 555 -7.92 -4.86 -23.95
CA SER A 555 -9.01 -5.51 -23.19
C SER A 555 -8.79 -5.46 -21.68
N ASP A 556 -7.57 -5.14 -21.23
CA ASP A 556 -7.20 -4.98 -19.82
C ASP A 556 -7.31 -3.51 -19.39
N LEU A 557 -7.42 -3.24 -18.08
CA LEU A 557 -7.25 -1.91 -17.50
C LEU A 557 -6.58 -2.04 -16.14
N ASP A 558 -5.26 -2.28 -16.17
CA ASP A 558 -4.45 -2.57 -15.00
C ASP A 558 -4.43 -1.47 -13.90
N PRO A 559 -4.54 -0.15 -14.16
CA PRO A 559 -4.65 0.83 -13.08
C PRO A 559 -5.97 0.70 -12.31
N ALA A 560 -7.06 0.25 -12.94
CA ALA A 560 -8.34 -0.03 -12.27
C ALA A 560 -8.33 -1.31 -11.40
N SER A 561 -7.17 -1.94 -11.22
CA SER A 561 -6.95 -2.91 -10.13
C SER A 561 -6.56 -2.26 -8.79
N LYS A 562 -6.41 -0.93 -8.73
CA LYS A 562 -6.08 -0.18 -7.51
C LYS A 562 -7.32 0.53 -6.96
N TYR A 563 -7.57 0.40 -5.64
CA TYR A 563 -8.72 1.00 -4.94
C TYR A 563 -9.00 2.45 -5.36
N HIS A 564 -8.02 3.35 -5.19
CA HIS A 564 -8.16 4.78 -5.46
C HIS A 564 -8.63 5.13 -6.88
N VAL A 565 -8.41 4.25 -7.87
CA VAL A 565 -8.91 4.43 -9.24
C VAL A 565 -10.40 4.10 -9.34
N VAL A 566 -10.85 3.03 -8.68
CA VAL A 566 -12.27 2.62 -8.65
C VAL A 566 -13.11 3.44 -7.66
N SER A 567 -12.50 4.08 -6.66
CA SER A 567 -13.16 4.91 -5.65
C SER A 567 -13.10 6.42 -5.91
N HIS A 568 -12.55 6.85 -7.05
CA HIS A 568 -12.41 8.28 -7.42
C HIS A 568 -11.63 9.12 -6.37
N VAL A 569 -10.63 8.53 -5.72
CA VAL A 569 -9.76 9.21 -4.72
C VAL A 569 -8.44 9.61 -5.37
N GLN A 570 -7.99 10.85 -5.17
CA GLN A 570 -6.68 11.33 -5.66
C GLN A 570 -5.50 10.52 -5.07
N TYR A 571 -4.35 10.50 -5.75
CA TYR A 571 -3.15 9.78 -5.32
C TYR A 571 -1.91 10.66 -5.25
N ILE A 572 -1.88 11.81 -5.93
CA ILE A 572 -0.75 12.74 -5.88
C ILE A 572 -0.49 13.29 -4.47
N THR A 573 -1.49 13.22 -3.59
CA THR A 573 -1.40 13.45 -2.16
C THR A 573 -0.16 12.79 -1.54
N TYR A 574 0.13 11.53 -1.87
CA TYR A 574 1.30 10.80 -1.34
C TYR A 574 2.66 11.27 -1.91
N LEU A 575 2.68 11.99 -3.03
CA LEU A 575 3.89 12.68 -3.48
C LEU A 575 4.08 13.95 -2.64
N ILE A 576 3.05 14.77 -2.54
CA ILE A 576 3.11 16.09 -1.90
C ILE A 576 3.27 15.98 -0.39
N SER A 577 2.65 15.00 0.26
CA SER A 577 2.75 14.80 1.70
C SER A 577 4.17 14.45 2.13
N HIS A 578 4.87 13.57 1.41
CA HIS A 578 6.28 13.27 1.67
C HIS A 578 7.23 14.44 1.35
N ILE A 579 6.90 15.35 0.42
CA ILE A 579 7.66 16.59 0.26
C ILE A 579 7.47 17.52 1.48
N LEU A 580 6.21 17.78 1.86
CA LEU A 580 5.86 18.61 3.00
C LEU A 580 6.45 18.06 4.32
N GLU A 581 6.34 16.75 4.55
CA GLU A 581 6.86 16.03 5.72
C GLU A 581 8.32 16.37 5.98
N PHE A 582 9.20 16.13 5.00
CA PHE A 582 10.63 16.37 5.17
C PHE A 582 10.99 17.86 5.10
N GLN A 583 10.24 18.70 4.37
CA GLN A 583 10.44 20.15 4.35
C GLN A 583 10.11 20.81 5.71
N ILE A 584 8.99 20.40 6.32
CA ILE A 584 8.58 20.82 7.66
C ILE A 584 9.58 20.26 8.69
N LEU A 585 9.87 18.95 8.68
CA LEU A 585 10.84 18.34 9.60
C LEU A 585 12.21 19.05 9.54
N ARG A 586 12.73 19.32 8.35
CA ARG A 586 13.96 20.11 8.17
C ARG A 586 13.88 21.48 8.84
N SER A 587 12.76 22.17 8.71
CA SER A 587 12.57 23.50 9.31
C SER A 587 12.45 23.45 10.82
N LEU A 588 11.81 22.43 11.38
CA LEU A 588 11.81 22.15 12.82
C LEU A 588 13.24 21.83 13.31
N CYS A 589 14.01 21.06 12.54
CA CYS A 589 15.40 20.73 12.86
C CYS A 589 16.33 21.96 12.84
N LYS A 590 16.13 22.91 11.90
CA LYS A 590 16.76 24.24 11.97
C LYS A 590 16.38 24.95 13.28
N ALA A 591 15.10 24.94 13.66
CA ALA A 591 14.61 25.61 14.87
C ALA A 591 15.10 24.99 16.20
N VAL A 592 15.40 23.68 16.26
CA VAL A 592 16.04 23.07 17.44
C VAL A 592 17.56 23.30 17.49
N ASN A 593 18.14 24.01 16.51
CA ASN A 593 19.58 24.20 16.30
C ASN A 593 20.34 22.88 16.05
N HIS A 594 19.74 21.94 15.31
CA HIS A 594 20.46 20.75 14.86
C HIS A 594 21.51 21.12 13.81
N THR A 595 22.71 20.55 13.93
CA THR A 595 23.84 20.82 13.00
C THR A 595 24.42 19.55 12.37
N GLY A 596 23.83 18.39 12.64
CA GLY A 596 24.23 17.11 12.02
C GLY A 596 23.41 16.80 10.76
N PRO A 597 23.60 15.61 10.15
CA PRO A 597 22.72 15.10 9.11
C PRO A 597 21.24 15.10 9.55
N LEU A 598 20.33 15.44 8.65
CA LEU A 598 18.92 15.67 9.00
C LEU A 598 18.22 14.44 9.60
N HIS A 599 18.61 13.23 9.21
CA HIS A 599 18.03 11.99 9.74
C HIS A 599 18.49 11.63 11.18
N GLU A 600 19.51 12.31 11.71
CA GLU A 600 19.94 12.22 13.12
C GLU A 600 19.17 13.22 14.01
N CYS A 601 18.42 14.15 13.42
CA CYS A 601 17.67 15.16 14.16
C CYS A 601 16.58 14.53 15.04
N SER A 602 16.46 15.02 16.26
CA SER A 602 15.32 14.74 17.13
C SER A 602 14.62 16.04 17.55
N ILE A 603 13.32 16.14 17.29
CA ILE A 603 12.46 17.20 17.83
C ILE A 603 11.87 16.86 19.21
N TYR A 604 12.14 15.66 19.73
CA TYR A 604 11.64 15.19 21.03
C TYR A 604 12.05 16.13 22.17
N ARG A 605 11.11 16.45 23.06
CA ARG A 605 11.25 17.42 24.17
C ARG A 605 11.53 18.88 23.74
N ASN A 606 11.39 19.22 22.45
CA ASN A 606 11.56 20.60 21.99
C ASN A 606 10.21 21.32 21.79
N LYS A 607 9.91 22.26 22.71
CA LYS A 607 8.67 23.05 22.67
C LYS A 607 8.65 24.17 21.64
N GLU A 608 9.79 24.57 21.08
CA GLU A 608 9.81 25.57 19.99
C GLU A 608 9.47 24.90 18.65
N ALA A 609 9.94 23.67 18.41
CA ALA A 609 9.45 22.85 17.29
C ALA A 609 7.94 22.57 17.42
N GLY A 610 7.47 22.24 18.63
CA GLY A 610 6.03 22.10 18.90
C GLY A 610 5.23 23.37 18.58
N LYS A 611 5.67 24.55 19.04
CA LYS A 611 5.02 25.83 18.70
C LYS A 611 4.93 26.08 17.20
N LEU A 612 5.96 25.74 16.41
CA LEU A 612 5.94 25.94 14.96
C LEU A 612 4.91 25.03 14.26
N LEU A 613 4.88 23.74 14.61
CA LEU A 613 3.82 22.82 14.16
C LEU A 613 2.44 23.34 14.57
N SER A 614 2.25 23.62 15.86
CA SER A 614 0.99 24.07 16.47
C SER A 614 0.43 25.32 15.79
N LYS A 615 1.30 26.32 15.53
CA LYS A 615 0.95 27.55 14.83
C LYS A 615 0.34 27.27 13.45
N GLY A 616 1.00 26.45 12.62
CA GLY A 616 0.47 26.10 11.31
C GLY A 616 -0.79 25.21 11.40
N MET A 617 -0.79 24.20 12.27
CA MET A 617 -1.93 23.30 12.47
C MET A 617 -3.19 24.05 12.93
N SER A 618 -3.04 25.13 13.71
CA SER A 618 -4.16 25.97 14.18
C SER A 618 -4.84 26.80 13.09
N LEU A 619 -4.23 26.94 11.91
CA LEU A 619 -4.82 27.66 10.77
C LEU A 619 -5.79 26.78 9.95
N GLY A 620 -5.64 25.45 10.01
CA GLY A 620 -6.44 24.51 9.21
C GLY A 620 -6.55 24.93 7.75
N ALA A 621 -7.77 24.93 7.20
CA ALA A 621 -8.09 25.42 5.86
C ALA A 621 -8.57 26.89 5.84
N SER A 622 -8.37 27.67 6.90
CA SER A 622 -8.80 29.08 6.93
C SER A 622 -7.94 30.03 6.08
N GLU A 623 -6.72 29.61 5.73
CA GLU A 623 -5.74 30.35 4.93
C GLU A 623 -5.34 29.56 3.66
N ASP A 624 -4.59 30.20 2.75
CA ASP A 624 -3.88 29.53 1.64
C ASP A 624 -2.76 28.63 2.19
N TRP A 625 -2.54 27.47 1.57
CA TRP A 625 -1.56 26.50 2.06
C TRP A 625 -0.12 27.04 2.15
N ARG A 626 0.25 28.05 1.35
CA ARG A 626 1.57 28.69 1.40
C ARG A 626 1.76 29.48 2.68
N SER A 627 0.71 30.16 3.15
CA SER A 627 0.69 30.86 4.44
C SER A 627 0.79 29.88 5.61
N VAL A 628 0.14 28.70 5.49
CA VAL A 628 0.24 27.63 6.49
C VAL A 628 1.63 26.98 6.51
N LEU A 629 2.25 26.81 5.34
CA LEU A 629 3.64 26.33 5.22
C LEU A 629 4.63 27.35 5.81
N GLU A 630 4.52 28.63 5.42
CA GLU A 630 5.34 29.73 5.95
C GLU A 630 5.19 29.84 7.47
N ALA A 631 3.98 29.63 8.00
CA ALA A 631 3.72 29.65 9.43
C ALA A 631 4.58 28.64 10.21
N MET A 632 4.88 27.47 9.64
CA MET A 632 5.71 26.42 10.23
C MET A 632 7.20 26.54 9.86
N THR A 633 7.52 27.01 8.66
CA THR A 633 8.85 26.84 8.02
C THR A 633 9.58 28.15 7.70
N GLY A 634 8.86 29.24 7.46
CA GLY A 634 9.38 30.44 6.81
C GLY A 634 9.62 30.29 5.29
N GLU A 635 9.14 29.21 4.67
CA GLU A 635 9.24 28.92 3.24
C GLU A 635 7.82 28.88 2.61
N THR A 636 7.62 29.48 1.44
CA THR A 636 6.29 29.61 0.78
C THR A 636 6.08 28.70 -0.43
N GLU A 637 7.08 27.87 -0.78
CA GLU A 637 7.07 26.99 -1.95
C GLU A 637 7.42 25.55 -1.55
N LEU A 638 6.90 24.56 -2.29
CA LEU A 638 7.24 23.15 -2.07
C LEU A 638 8.68 22.84 -2.50
N SER A 639 9.49 22.30 -1.59
CA SER A 639 10.93 22.07 -1.78
C SER A 639 11.35 20.64 -1.51
N THR A 640 12.06 20.01 -2.45
CA THR A 640 12.63 18.66 -2.28
C THR A 640 13.89 18.64 -1.41
N GLU A 641 14.43 19.80 -1.00
CA GLU A 641 15.65 19.88 -0.18
C GLU A 641 15.56 19.00 1.06
N GLY A 642 14.42 18.99 1.77
CA GLY A 642 14.22 18.16 2.96
C GLY A 642 14.40 16.67 2.72
N ILE A 643 13.73 16.11 1.71
CA ILE A 643 13.78 14.66 1.46
C ILE A 643 15.15 14.24 0.89
N LEU A 644 15.76 15.07 0.05
CA LEU A 644 17.09 14.81 -0.50
C LEU A 644 18.18 14.92 0.58
N GLU A 645 18.10 15.90 1.49
CA GLU A 645 19.02 16.05 2.63
C GLU A 645 18.88 14.89 3.63
N TYR A 646 17.66 14.42 3.90
CA TYR A 646 17.41 13.27 4.77
C TYR A 646 18.06 11.97 4.24
N PHE A 647 17.88 11.69 2.94
CA PHE A 647 18.36 10.46 2.31
C PHE A 647 19.77 10.56 1.69
N ALA A 648 20.47 11.69 1.78
CA ALA A 648 21.82 11.88 1.21
C ALA A 648 22.87 10.80 1.60
N PRO A 649 22.92 10.26 2.84
CA PRO A 649 23.83 9.16 3.18
C PRO A 649 23.48 7.87 2.43
N LEU A 650 22.18 7.55 2.33
CA LEU A 650 21.70 6.41 1.55
C LEU A 650 21.98 6.61 0.06
N GLN A 651 21.77 7.80 -0.49
CA GLN A 651 22.11 8.12 -1.88
C GLN A 651 23.60 7.86 -2.18
N SER A 652 24.48 8.25 -1.25
CA SER A 652 25.92 8.02 -1.33
C SER A 652 26.27 6.53 -1.26
N PHE A 653 25.65 5.79 -0.35
CA PHE A 653 25.77 4.33 -0.25
C PHE A 653 25.29 3.60 -1.52
N LEU A 654 24.07 3.89 -2.00
CA LEU A 654 23.47 3.29 -3.19
C LEU A 654 24.32 3.56 -4.45
N THR A 655 24.91 4.75 -4.56
CA THR A 655 25.84 5.10 -5.64
C THR A 655 27.07 4.20 -5.60
N ASN A 656 27.69 4.05 -4.42
CA ASN A 656 28.87 3.20 -4.23
C ASN A 656 28.59 1.71 -4.48
N GLU A 657 27.45 1.18 -4.05
CA GLU A 657 27.04 -0.21 -4.34
C GLU A 657 26.76 -0.41 -5.83
N THR A 658 26.04 0.50 -6.48
CA THR A 658 25.74 0.43 -7.92
C THR A 658 27.04 0.38 -8.75
N LEU A 659 28.02 1.23 -8.42
CA LEU A 659 29.34 1.21 -9.05
C LEU A 659 30.13 -0.09 -8.80
N LYS A 660 29.87 -0.84 -7.72
CA LYS A 660 30.47 -2.18 -7.51
C LYS A 660 29.82 -3.22 -8.43
N PHE A 661 28.49 -3.19 -8.58
CA PHE A 661 27.78 -4.10 -9.48
C PHE A 661 28.15 -3.86 -10.96
N GLU A 662 28.24 -2.59 -11.37
CA GLU A 662 28.64 -2.22 -12.74
C GLU A 662 30.06 -2.72 -13.07
N ARG A 663 31.03 -2.56 -12.16
CA ARG A 663 32.40 -3.12 -12.32
C ARG A 663 32.43 -4.64 -12.34
N ALA A 664 31.68 -5.30 -11.46
CA ALA A 664 31.63 -6.76 -11.41
C ALA A 664 31.10 -7.37 -12.72
N ASN A 665 30.09 -6.73 -13.33
CA ASN A 665 29.56 -7.13 -14.63
C ASN A 665 30.57 -6.86 -15.76
N GLU A 666 31.25 -5.71 -15.75
CA GLU A 666 32.33 -5.42 -16.69
C GLU A 666 33.46 -6.47 -16.66
N ASP A 667 33.87 -6.93 -15.47
CA ASP A 667 34.94 -7.91 -15.33
C ASP A 667 34.48 -9.35 -15.65
N LEU A 668 33.19 -9.65 -15.47
CA LEU A 668 32.56 -10.86 -16.01
C LEU A 668 32.57 -10.86 -17.55
N ASP A 669 32.18 -9.76 -18.19
CA ASP A 669 32.17 -9.64 -19.66
C ASP A 669 33.59 -9.70 -20.26
N LYS A 670 34.59 -9.10 -19.60
CA LYS A 670 36.01 -9.19 -20.01
C LYS A 670 36.59 -10.60 -19.85
N SER A 671 36.13 -11.36 -18.86
CA SER A 671 36.65 -12.71 -18.57
C SER A 671 35.91 -13.83 -19.33
N ALA A 672 34.65 -13.63 -19.72
CA ALA A 672 33.86 -14.63 -20.45
C ALA A 672 34.53 -15.16 -21.74
N PRO A 673 35.15 -14.35 -22.62
CA PRO A 673 35.88 -14.85 -23.79
C PRO A 673 37.07 -15.76 -23.42
N ILE A 674 37.76 -15.47 -22.31
CA ILE A 674 38.90 -16.25 -21.81
C ILE A 674 38.40 -17.60 -21.28
N ILE A 675 37.33 -17.60 -20.49
CA ILE A 675 36.70 -18.81 -19.94
C ILE A 675 36.17 -19.71 -21.06
N VAL A 676 35.46 -19.14 -22.05
CA VAL A 676 35.00 -19.87 -23.24
C VAL A 676 36.17 -20.43 -24.04
N GLY A 677 37.25 -19.66 -24.22
CA GLY A 677 38.48 -20.12 -24.86
C GLY A 677 39.10 -21.34 -24.15
N ILE A 678 39.21 -21.30 -22.83
CA ILE A 678 39.70 -22.42 -22.01
C ILE A 678 38.78 -23.65 -22.15
N ILE A 679 37.46 -23.47 -22.08
CA ILE A 679 36.49 -24.57 -22.25
C ILE A 679 36.62 -25.20 -23.64
N VAL A 680 36.76 -24.41 -24.71
CA VAL A 680 36.97 -24.91 -26.08
C VAL A 680 38.30 -25.67 -26.19
N ILE A 681 39.38 -25.18 -25.58
CA ILE A 681 40.68 -25.88 -25.55
C ILE A 681 40.57 -27.22 -24.80
N VAL A 682 39.89 -27.26 -23.65
CA VAL A 682 39.69 -28.49 -22.87
C VAL A 682 38.81 -29.50 -23.62
N LEU A 683 37.71 -29.06 -24.24
CA LEU A 683 36.80 -29.92 -25.01
C LEU A 683 37.46 -30.45 -26.29
N THR A 684 38.21 -29.61 -27.02
CA THR A 684 38.98 -30.08 -28.20
C THR A 684 40.11 -31.01 -27.81
N GLY A 685 40.80 -30.76 -26.69
CA GLY A 685 41.77 -31.67 -26.09
C GLY A 685 41.17 -33.03 -25.73
N LEU A 686 40.02 -33.06 -25.05
CA LEU A 686 39.27 -34.27 -24.74
C LEU A 686 38.85 -35.03 -26.01
N MET A 687 38.32 -34.33 -27.01
CA MET A 687 37.92 -34.94 -28.29
C MET A 687 39.11 -35.53 -29.05
N LEU A 688 40.27 -34.86 -29.05
CA LEU A 688 41.52 -35.41 -29.62
C LEU A 688 42.03 -36.62 -28.83
N LEU A 689 41.93 -36.60 -27.50
CA LEU A 689 42.35 -37.72 -26.64
C LEU A 689 41.45 -38.94 -26.84
N LEU A 690 40.12 -38.75 -26.89
CA LEU A 690 39.14 -39.78 -27.26
C LEU A 690 39.35 -40.31 -28.69
N TYR A 691 39.65 -39.44 -29.65
CA TYR A 691 40.01 -39.85 -31.02
C TYR A 691 41.28 -40.71 -31.03
N CYS A 692 42.31 -40.33 -30.28
CA CYS A 692 43.56 -41.09 -30.14
C CYS A 692 43.34 -42.46 -29.47
N ILE A 693 42.49 -42.55 -28.44
CA ILE A 693 42.07 -43.84 -27.84
C ILE A 693 41.35 -44.69 -28.88
N LYS A 694 40.33 -44.14 -29.57
CA LYS A 694 39.55 -44.84 -30.60
C LYS A 694 40.41 -45.28 -31.79
N LYS A 695 41.44 -44.51 -32.15
CA LYS A 695 42.44 -44.86 -33.17
C LYS A 695 43.39 -45.95 -32.67
N ARG A 696 43.82 -45.93 -31.40
CA ARG A 696 44.65 -46.96 -30.76
C ARG A 696 43.92 -48.31 -30.63
N ASP A 697 42.62 -48.30 -30.34
CA ASP A 697 41.81 -49.52 -30.33
C ASP A 697 41.46 -50.03 -31.74
N LYS A 698 41.25 -49.14 -32.73
CA LYS A 698 41.24 -49.57 -34.14
C LYS A 698 42.57 -50.19 -34.55
N LEU A 699 43.70 -49.65 -34.09
CA LEU A 699 45.04 -50.20 -34.38
C LEU A 699 45.24 -51.57 -33.71
N ARG A 700 44.81 -51.74 -32.45
CA ARG A 700 44.77 -53.06 -31.78
C ARG A 700 43.89 -54.06 -32.52
N LYS A 701 42.69 -53.67 -32.98
CA LYS A 701 41.82 -54.57 -33.76
C LYS A 701 42.40 -54.91 -35.14
N LEU A 702 43.09 -53.98 -35.80
CA LEU A 702 43.84 -54.27 -37.05
C LEU A 702 45.01 -55.24 -36.81
N LEU A 703 45.79 -55.02 -35.75
CA LEU A 703 46.87 -55.93 -35.33
C LEU A 703 46.35 -57.30 -34.87
N SER A 704 45.07 -57.40 -34.48
CA SER A 704 44.39 -58.66 -34.18
C SER A 704 43.82 -59.37 -35.43
N ILE A 705 43.80 -58.71 -36.59
CA ILE A 705 43.31 -59.28 -37.87
C ILE A 705 44.49 -59.71 -38.75
N CYS A 706 45.64 -59.02 -38.66
CA CYS A 706 46.91 -59.51 -39.21
C CYS A 706 47.53 -60.58 -38.30
N GLY A 707 47.08 -61.83 -38.44
CA GLY A 707 47.57 -62.96 -37.67
C GLY A 707 49.08 -63.19 -37.83
N LEU A 708 49.85 -62.79 -36.82
CA LEU A 708 51.28 -63.07 -36.66
C LEU A 708 51.49 -63.86 -35.38
N SER A 709 51.64 -65.17 -35.50
CA SER A 709 51.98 -66.04 -34.37
C SER A 709 53.44 -65.87 -33.96
N LYS A 710 53.72 -66.08 -32.66
CA LYS A 710 55.02 -66.57 -32.20
C LYS A 710 54.78 -67.67 -31.18
N ASN A 711 55.50 -68.77 -31.36
CA ASN A 711 55.30 -70.00 -30.61
C ASN A 711 55.80 -69.86 -29.16
N GLY A 712 55.09 -70.49 -28.24
CA GLY A 712 55.50 -70.76 -26.86
C GLY A 712 54.71 -71.97 -26.38
N SER A 713 55.40 -73.06 -26.02
CA SER A 713 54.79 -74.38 -25.81
C SER A 713 54.56 -74.69 -24.33
N LEU A 714 53.58 -75.56 -24.07
CA LEU A 714 53.31 -76.43 -22.88
C LEU A 714 53.89 -76.04 -21.50
N ASP A 715 53.05 -76.16 -20.46
CA ASP A 715 53.19 -77.33 -19.55
C ASP A 715 51.93 -77.67 -18.70
N ILE A 716 51.38 -78.85 -19.00
CA ILE A 716 51.04 -79.98 -18.11
C ILE A 716 50.43 -79.74 -16.69
N VAL A 717 49.12 -80.03 -16.59
CA VAL A 717 48.41 -80.91 -15.59
C VAL A 717 48.45 -80.60 -14.07
N THR A 718 47.25 -80.39 -13.49
CA THR A 718 46.65 -81.28 -12.44
C THR A 718 45.13 -81.10 -12.34
N ASN A 719 44.43 -82.12 -11.81
CA ASN A 719 42.97 -82.18 -11.68
C ASN A 719 42.47 -81.52 -10.38
N GLU A 720 41.19 -81.16 -10.30
CA GLU A 720 40.23 -81.96 -9.50
C GLU A 720 38.75 -81.69 -9.85
N LEU A 721 37.84 -82.48 -9.25
CA LEU A 721 36.44 -82.65 -9.67
C LEU A 721 35.45 -81.79 -8.85
N CYS A 722 34.32 -81.38 -9.47
CA CYS A 722 32.99 -81.92 -9.08
C CYS A 722 31.81 -81.45 -9.96
N ASN A 723 31.33 -82.39 -10.79
CA ASN A 723 29.94 -82.72 -11.18
C ASN A 723 28.77 -81.70 -11.16
N ASN A 724 27.98 -81.83 -12.26
CA ASN A 724 26.50 -81.72 -12.37
C ASN A 724 25.85 -80.32 -12.30
N LYS A 725 25.23 -79.82 -13.37
CA LYS A 725 24.02 -80.26 -14.15
C LYS A 725 22.74 -79.62 -13.59
N SER A 726 22.16 -78.61 -14.27
CA SER A 726 21.24 -78.69 -15.45
C SER A 726 19.76 -78.68 -14.98
N ASN A 727 18.77 -78.13 -15.71
CA ASN A 727 18.57 -78.07 -17.16
C ASN A 727 18.14 -76.69 -17.70
N GLU A 728 18.18 -76.56 -19.03
CA GLU A 728 17.47 -75.55 -19.82
C GLU A 728 15.97 -75.88 -19.92
N VAL A 729 15.11 -74.85 -20.14
CA VAL A 729 13.87 -74.96 -20.95
C VAL A 729 13.71 -73.66 -21.76
N HIS A 730 13.15 -73.78 -22.98
CA HIS A 730 12.90 -72.67 -23.91
C HIS A 730 11.90 -71.60 -23.41
N GLY A 731 11.99 -70.40 -23.98
CA GLY A 731 10.92 -69.40 -24.02
C GLY A 731 11.23 -68.29 -25.03
N ILE A 732 10.47 -68.22 -26.14
CA ILE A 732 10.58 -67.17 -27.18
C ILE A 732 9.35 -66.27 -27.09
N SER A 733 9.52 -64.94 -27.07
CA SER A 733 8.55 -64.01 -27.65
C SER A 733 9.13 -62.61 -27.90
N GLU A 734 8.68 -62.03 -29.01
CA GLU A 734 8.71 -60.60 -29.37
C GLU A 734 7.61 -59.83 -28.56
N ASP A 735 7.42 -58.51 -28.60
CA ASP A 735 8.11 -57.39 -29.27
C ASP A 735 7.92 -56.07 -28.45
N LYS A 736 8.33 -54.91 -28.99
CA LYS A 736 8.19 -53.57 -28.37
C LYS A 736 6.74 -53.11 -28.16
N VAL A 737 6.54 -52.28 -27.12
CA VAL A 737 6.28 -50.83 -27.28
C VAL A 737 7.24 -50.07 -26.36
#